data_AF-A0A935VX39-F1
#
_entry.id   AF-A0A935VX39-F1
#
_cell.length_a   1.000
_cell.length_b   1.000
_cell.length_c   1.000
_cell.angle_alpha   90.00
_cell.angle_beta   90.00
_cell.angle_gamma   90.00
#
_symmetry.space_group_name_H-M   'P 1'
#
loop_
_entity.id
_entity.type
_entity.pdbx_description
1 polymer ?
#
loop_
_entity_poly.entity_id
_entity_poly.type
_entity_poly.pdbx_seq_one_letter_code
_entity_poly.pdbx_strand_id
1 'polypeptide(L)'
;MRVIASVQSKRGSSRGLIHYLAHSKIDRNAEPEKGRELFNEFTEHLTVRSANNFLKSDCGKGRPSNNELHHLVLSFRREDFQQLGSTDEERQRQVKIVTRFAIGQLEKSLQSERLAWAGAVHLNTANPHVHIAIQKQYLTKDLQGRSLNKIPREALPHFEIIDGEKRIVDGILIESAKKKLQELVAERTPSREHANDKQHNRNAPQKHDAIEFQKGDGNIHEREILRRGILAEYQLKFKEEKIAFLIENRESLKFPIRDPEKAITQRVSLLELRQSATNSEDWSKTPQSRQIIAITNSILAREESEFFKLKEETASIRGEANQIRTDYRKRGVKVPAPAFNKQELDEIQSECLANTKVREFRYLEQVRTDLENKKEIAPRTVSDLGLLAGQKAVSEMRMQLHQRQLSDFKDNAYYRKVKVGNDRVSLAMIARQNDIKNDGRAVLQSIRSAIEYLTNKPSSRNSKSREFFLFDSVNSSLSEQSLQMRKSMRQEQKIVGVLSEVLDRSSTFDTVKPVFSADQIIELDTLSRKLKFPKEYASNWNLQRTSIQGAVPSQHGAKGKIGPDEAGNLSHAIVGRALAREILCNIGLNKTKEDLAFYRSSKRFHRFAIEDKSNGSMSYLSLNDVDLPRKSSILDQALNLLLETKDHRTLRRQIEDRAKDRERCLKADVAAAKELSLNAAKEASEFKQLSLLGSAADLTYQPIFTTSEIAEIEKRITATSSSREAKRLNSILKHSAGIDGTNFRELLVSVVKLKTKAGSGEERDSTAHEKGGWPEREDVTIGRGIRTGIERG
;
A
#
# COMPACT_ATOMS: atom_id res chain seq x y z
N MET A 1 -48.11 2.91 11.49
CA MET A 1 -46.90 2.68 12.31
C MET A 1 -46.39 4.00 12.86
N ARG A 2 -45.90 4.02 14.11
CA ARG A 2 -45.40 5.22 14.82
C ARG A 2 -43.89 5.12 15.05
N VAL A 3 -43.16 6.07 14.48
CA VAL A 3 -41.72 6.28 14.67
C VAL A 3 -41.52 7.73 15.10
N ILE A 4 -40.60 7.99 16.03
CA ILE A 4 -40.24 9.34 16.48
C ILE A 4 -38.74 9.55 16.25
N ALA A 5 -38.37 10.62 15.57
CA ALA A 5 -36.99 11.05 15.42
C ALA A 5 -36.72 12.25 16.34
N SER A 6 -35.62 12.21 17.10
CA SER A 6 -35.22 13.32 17.96
C SER A 6 -33.71 13.46 18.04
N VAL A 7 -33.22 14.69 18.24
CA VAL A 7 -31.80 14.96 18.53
C VAL A 7 -31.64 15.06 20.03
N GLN A 8 -30.82 14.20 20.62
CA GLN A 8 -30.57 14.23 22.06
C GLN A 8 -29.48 15.24 22.41
N SER A 9 -29.65 15.90 23.56
CA SER A 9 -28.58 16.67 24.18
C SER A 9 -27.43 15.73 24.52
N LYS A 10 -26.20 16.18 24.28
CA LYS A 10 -24.98 15.37 24.44
C LYS A 10 -24.84 14.92 25.89
N ARG A 11 -25.26 13.70 26.23
CA ARG A 11 -24.97 13.09 27.53
C ARG A 11 -23.53 12.57 27.50
N GLY A 12 -22.62 13.35 28.07
CA GLY A 12 -21.19 13.07 28.05
C GLY A 12 -20.83 11.83 28.88
N SER A 13 -20.57 10.71 28.22
CA SER A 13 -19.67 9.70 28.80
C SER A 13 -18.24 10.25 28.73
N SER A 14 -17.48 10.13 29.83
CA SER A 14 -16.03 10.40 29.83
C SER A 14 -15.30 9.58 28.76
N ARG A 15 -15.86 8.44 28.35
CA ARG A 15 -15.34 7.52 27.31
C ARG A 15 -15.87 7.79 25.89
N GLY A 16 -16.86 8.68 25.71
CA GLY A 16 -17.28 9.23 24.40
C GLY A 16 -18.60 8.67 23.89
N LEU A 17 -19.18 9.34 22.88
CA LEU A 17 -20.53 9.02 22.39
C LEU A 17 -20.65 7.56 21.90
N ILE A 18 -19.68 7.06 21.14
CA ILE A 18 -19.70 5.67 20.63
C ILE A 18 -19.65 4.63 21.74
N HIS A 19 -18.84 4.88 22.77
CA HIS A 19 -18.81 4.02 23.94
C HIS A 19 -20.13 4.12 24.74
N TYR A 20 -20.75 5.30 24.79
CA TYR A 20 -22.07 5.47 25.39
C TYR A 20 -23.13 4.65 24.63
N LEU A 21 -23.13 4.69 23.29
CA LEU A 21 -24.06 3.89 22.47
C LEU A 21 -23.93 2.40 22.76
N ALA A 22 -22.71 1.89 22.84
CA ALA A 22 -22.46 0.46 23.03
C ALA A 22 -22.75 -0.04 24.45
N HIS A 23 -22.45 0.76 25.49
CA HIS A 23 -22.38 0.23 26.87
C HIS A 23 -23.28 0.90 27.90
N SER A 24 -23.98 1.99 27.56
CA SER A 24 -24.79 2.70 28.55
C SER A 24 -26.09 1.95 28.88
N LYS A 25 -26.37 1.74 30.16
CA LYS A 25 -27.67 1.22 30.65
C LYS A 25 -28.11 -0.07 29.94
N ILE A 26 -27.23 -1.07 29.88
CA ILE A 26 -27.55 -2.38 29.29
C ILE A 26 -28.61 -3.07 30.17
N ASP A 27 -29.70 -3.53 29.56
CA ASP A 27 -30.66 -4.42 30.21
C ASP A 27 -30.16 -5.86 30.09
N ARG A 28 -29.77 -6.48 31.22
CA ARG A 28 -29.18 -7.83 31.23
C ARG A 28 -30.13 -8.93 30.75
N ASN A 29 -31.44 -8.67 30.73
CA ASN A 29 -32.45 -9.66 30.34
C ASN A 29 -32.80 -9.60 28.84
N ALA A 30 -32.53 -8.48 28.17
CA ALA A 30 -32.93 -8.23 26.79
C ALA A 30 -31.76 -7.81 25.87
N GLU A 31 -30.59 -7.52 26.43
CA GLU A 31 -29.42 -7.02 25.72
C GLU A 31 -28.13 -7.76 26.15
N PRO A 32 -27.14 -7.87 25.24
CA PRO A 32 -25.91 -8.60 25.52
C PRO A 32 -25.06 -7.94 26.62
N GLU A 33 -24.63 -8.75 27.60
CA GLU A 33 -23.85 -8.29 28.78
C GLU A 33 -22.51 -7.64 28.40
N LYS A 34 -21.90 -8.08 27.29
CA LYS A 34 -20.62 -7.55 26.79
C LYS A 34 -20.74 -6.19 26.08
N GLY A 35 -21.95 -5.67 25.89
CA GLY A 35 -22.22 -4.43 25.15
C GLY A 35 -22.95 -4.66 23.84
N ARG A 36 -23.71 -3.66 23.42
CA ARG A 36 -24.49 -3.66 22.18
C ARG A 36 -23.57 -3.61 20.99
N GLU A 37 -23.98 -4.32 19.94
CA GLU A 37 -23.31 -4.28 18.66
C GLU A 37 -23.59 -2.94 17.97
N LEU A 38 -22.52 -2.30 17.50
CA LEU A 38 -22.62 -1.11 16.67
C LEU A 38 -22.80 -1.53 15.21
N PHE A 39 -23.52 -0.74 14.44
CA PHE A 39 -23.71 -0.95 12.99
C PHE A 39 -23.61 0.38 12.25
N ASN A 40 -23.41 0.33 10.95
CA ASN A 40 -23.52 1.49 10.08
C ASN A 40 -24.12 1.07 8.73
N GLU A 41 -23.98 1.90 7.71
CA GLU A 41 -24.46 1.61 6.37
C GLU A 41 -23.88 0.33 5.74
N PHE A 42 -22.66 -0.06 6.12
CA PHE A 42 -21.92 -1.15 5.46
C PHE A 42 -21.83 -2.44 6.25
N THR A 43 -21.96 -2.36 7.56
CA THR A 43 -21.73 -3.50 8.44
C THR A 43 -22.78 -3.59 9.53
N GLU A 44 -23.12 -4.83 9.87
CA GLU A 44 -23.99 -5.19 10.99
C GLU A 44 -23.26 -5.15 12.34
N HIS A 45 -21.92 -5.21 12.30
CA HIS A 45 -21.04 -5.35 13.47
C HIS A 45 -19.81 -4.43 13.37
N LEU A 46 -19.72 -3.48 14.30
CA LEU A 46 -18.57 -2.59 14.50
C LEU A 46 -18.09 -2.69 15.94
N THR A 47 -16.77 -2.69 16.10
CA THR A 47 -16.18 -2.46 17.43
C THR A 47 -16.26 -0.98 17.77
N VAL A 48 -16.28 -0.64 19.07
CA VAL A 48 -16.19 0.75 19.55
C VAL A 48 -14.96 1.46 18.97
N ARG A 49 -13.84 0.74 18.83
CA ARG A 49 -12.61 1.28 18.24
C ARG A 49 -12.78 1.59 16.75
N SER A 50 -13.33 0.65 15.98
CA SER A 50 -13.58 0.83 14.53
C SER A 50 -14.56 1.98 14.28
N ALA A 51 -15.66 2.04 15.02
CA ALA A 51 -16.64 3.12 14.90
C ALA A 51 -16.06 4.48 15.28
N ASN A 52 -15.21 4.57 16.31
CA ASN A 52 -14.49 5.81 16.65
C ASN A 52 -13.53 6.24 15.54
N ASN A 53 -12.74 5.31 14.98
CA ASN A 53 -11.83 5.63 13.88
C ASN A 53 -12.60 6.08 12.63
N PHE A 54 -13.72 5.42 12.32
CA PHE A 54 -14.57 5.73 11.18
C PHE A 54 -15.18 7.14 11.26
N LEU A 55 -15.59 7.55 12.47
CA LEU A 55 -16.27 8.83 12.68
C LEU A 55 -15.35 10.01 12.94
N LYS A 56 -14.03 9.84 12.86
CA LYS A 56 -13.07 10.91 13.18
C LYS A 56 -12.77 11.78 11.95
N SER A 57 -12.86 13.10 12.11
CA SER A 57 -12.64 14.08 11.02
C SER A 57 -11.17 14.34 10.71
N ASP A 58 -10.26 14.13 11.67
CA ASP A 58 -8.81 14.32 11.54
C ASP A 58 -8.03 12.99 11.50
N CYS A 59 -6.75 13.07 11.13
CA CYS A 59 -5.92 11.90 10.81
C CYS A 59 -5.27 11.20 12.02
N GLY A 60 -5.51 11.64 13.26
CA GLY A 60 -4.85 11.07 14.45
C GLY A 60 -5.49 9.79 15.00
N LYS A 61 -4.74 8.99 15.77
CA LYS A 61 -5.31 7.91 16.62
C LYS A 61 -6.25 8.50 17.69
N GLY A 62 -7.36 7.84 18.00
CA GLY A 62 -8.25 8.24 19.11
C GLY A 62 -9.73 8.27 18.73
N ARG A 63 -10.55 8.86 19.60
CA ARG A 63 -12.00 9.03 19.40
C ARG A 63 -12.33 10.44 18.87
N PRO A 64 -13.41 10.61 18.10
CA PRO A 64 -13.95 11.93 17.78
C PRO A 64 -14.36 12.64 19.07
N SER A 65 -14.24 13.97 19.04
CA SER A 65 -14.81 14.82 20.08
C SER A 65 -16.33 14.67 20.06
N ASN A 66 -16.97 14.67 21.24
CA ASN A 66 -18.44 14.72 21.31
C ASN A 66 -19.02 15.97 20.61
N ASN A 67 -18.21 16.99 20.33
CA ASN A 67 -18.62 18.18 19.58
C ASN A 67 -18.64 17.99 18.07
N GLU A 68 -17.95 16.98 17.55
CA GLU A 68 -17.88 16.65 16.12
C GLU A 68 -19.06 15.78 15.67
N LEU A 69 -19.80 15.20 16.62
CA LEU A 69 -20.90 14.28 16.33
C LEU A 69 -22.26 14.88 16.67
N HIS A 70 -23.26 14.54 15.87
CA HIS A 70 -24.67 14.62 16.22
C HIS A 70 -25.12 13.32 16.87
N HIS A 71 -26.01 13.43 17.85
CA HIS A 71 -26.65 12.29 18.51
C HIS A 71 -28.13 12.27 18.16
N LEU A 72 -28.48 11.44 17.19
CA LEU A 72 -29.83 11.23 16.69
C LEU A 72 -30.43 9.97 17.33
N VAL A 73 -31.73 9.98 17.61
CA VAL A 73 -32.47 8.82 18.15
C VAL A 73 -33.71 8.58 17.32
N LEU A 74 -33.89 7.35 16.85
CA LEU A 74 -35.12 6.85 16.23
C LEU A 74 -35.82 5.90 17.20
N SER A 75 -36.98 6.28 17.72
CA SER A 75 -37.76 5.46 18.65
C SER A 75 -38.96 4.84 17.95
N PHE A 76 -39.19 3.55 18.19
CA PHE A 76 -40.24 2.75 17.59
C PHE A 76 -41.27 2.39 18.65
N ARG A 77 -42.55 2.45 18.27
CA ARG A 77 -43.64 1.96 19.12
C ARG A 77 -43.47 0.44 19.30
N ARG A 78 -43.64 -0.07 20.53
CA ARG A 78 -43.39 -1.48 20.86
C ARG A 78 -44.16 -2.46 19.97
N GLU A 79 -45.43 -2.18 19.70
CA GLU A 79 -46.31 -3.04 18.88
C GLU A 79 -45.87 -3.08 17.42
N ASP A 80 -45.35 -1.96 16.89
CA ASP A 80 -44.83 -1.90 15.53
C ASP A 80 -43.47 -2.62 15.43
N PHE A 81 -42.63 -2.54 16.48
CA PHE A 81 -41.38 -3.30 16.57
C PHE A 81 -41.63 -4.82 16.65
N GLN A 82 -42.64 -5.25 17.42
CA GLN A 82 -42.97 -6.66 17.56
C GLN A 82 -43.42 -7.31 16.25
N GLN A 83 -44.04 -6.55 15.34
CA GLN A 83 -44.47 -7.03 14.02
C GLN A 83 -43.29 -7.33 13.07
N LEU A 84 -42.08 -6.83 13.36
CA LEU A 84 -40.91 -7.01 12.49
C LEU A 84 -40.28 -8.39 12.54
N GLY A 85 -40.57 -9.20 13.56
CA GLY A 85 -39.83 -10.43 13.80
C GLY A 85 -40.46 -11.31 14.86
N SER A 86 -40.27 -12.62 14.74
CA SER A 86 -40.68 -13.57 15.76
C SER A 86 -39.65 -13.64 16.90
N THR A 87 -38.39 -13.30 16.63
CA THR A 87 -37.30 -13.22 17.61
C THR A 87 -36.75 -11.81 17.74
N ASP A 88 -36.08 -11.51 18.86
CA ASP A 88 -35.50 -10.18 19.09
C ASP A 88 -34.31 -9.90 18.17
N GLU A 89 -33.52 -10.91 17.81
CA GLU A 89 -32.44 -10.80 16.82
C GLU A 89 -32.99 -10.40 15.45
N GLU A 90 -34.10 -11.01 15.04
CA GLU A 90 -34.75 -10.71 13.77
C GLU A 90 -35.33 -9.29 13.77
N ARG A 91 -36.02 -8.89 14.85
CA ARG A 91 -36.55 -7.53 15.00
C ARG A 91 -35.43 -6.48 14.97
N GLN A 92 -34.32 -6.73 15.66
CA GLN A 92 -33.15 -5.85 15.64
C GLN A 92 -32.56 -5.73 14.24
N ARG A 93 -32.40 -6.84 13.50
CA ARG A 93 -31.93 -6.84 12.11
C ARG A 93 -32.83 -5.98 11.21
N GLN A 94 -34.14 -6.11 11.33
CA GLN A 94 -35.09 -5.31 10.55
C GLN A 94 -35.03 -3.82 10.92
N VAL A 95 -34.90 -3.48 12.21
CA VAL A 95 -34.70 -2.10 12.65
C VAL A 95 -33.40 -1.49 12.11
N LYS A 96 -32.32 -2.28 12.02
CA LYS A 96 -31.06 -1.83 11.37
C LYS A 96 -31.30 -1.47 9.90
N ILE A 97 -32.07 -2.29 9.16
CA ILE A 97 -32.46 -2.01 7.76
C ILE A 97 -33.29 -0.72 7.65
N VAL A 98 -34.30 -0.56 8.51
CA VAL A 98 -35.13 0.67 8.55
C VAL A 98 -34.25 1.89 8.81
N THR A 99 -33.29 1.78 9.73
CA THR A 99 -32.35 2.85 10.06
C THR A 99 -31.46 3.23 8.89
N ARG A 100 -30.86 2.24 8.18
CA ARG A 100 -30.04 2.49 6.98
C ARG A 100 -30.86 3.21 5.91
N PHE A 101 -32.07 2.75 5.65
CA PHE A 101 -32.96 3.39 4.69
C PHE A 101 -33.26 4.85 5.06
N ALA A 102 -33.56 5.13 6.33
CA ALA A 102 -33.84 6.48 6.80
C ALA A 102 -32.62 7.41 6.67
N ILE A 103 -31.43 6.94 7.04
CA ILE A 103 -30.19 7.72 6.88
C ILE A 103 -29.86 7.92 5.39
N GLY A 104 -30.08 6.92 4.54
CA GLY A 104 -29.91 7.06 3.08
C GLY A 104 -30.85 8.10 2.45
N GLN A 105 -32.05 8.31 3.00
CA GLN A 105 -32.93 9.41 2.56
C GLN A 105 -32.43 10.77 3.06
N LEU A 106 -31.89 10.84 4.28
CA LEU A 106 -31.22 12.05 4.77
C LEU A 106 -29.99 12.41 3.93
N GLU A 107 -29.21 11.42 3.49
CA GLU A 107 -28.08 11.62 2.57
C GLU A 107 -28.54 12.25 1.25
N LYS A 108 -29.63 11.72 0.68
CA LYS A 108 -30.24 12.26 -0.55
C LYS A 108 -30.71 13.70 -0.38
N SER A 109 -31.39 14.01 0.73
CA SER A 109 -31.89 15.37 0.98
C SER A 109 -30.77 16.38 1.19
N LEU A 110 -29.64 15.95 1.78
CA LEU A 110 -28.44 16.77 1.95
C LEU A 110 -27.60 16.90 0.67
N GLN A 111 -27.99 16.23 -0.42
CA GLN A 111 -27.14 16.04 -1.62
C GLN A 111 -25.75 15.54 -1.25
N SER A 112 -25.68 14.77 -0.18
CA SER A 112 -24.46 14.17 0.31
C SER A 112 -24.08 13.02 -0.61
N GLU A 113 -22.79 12.89 -0.93
CA GLU A 113 -22.28 11.62 -1.45
C GLU A 113 -22.46 10.55 -0.37
N ARG A 114 -22.16 10.92 0.89
CA ARG A 114 -22.34 10.05 2.05
C ARG A 114 -22.19 10.74 3.40
N LEU A 115 -22.94 10.29 4.40
CA LEU A 115 -22.73 10.62 5.81
C LEU A 115 -21.93 9.50 6.51
N ALA A 116 -20.93 9.87 7.31
CA ALA A 116 -20.30 8.93 8.23
C ALA A 116 -21.14 8.84 9.50
N TRP A 117 -21.71 7.66 9.78
CA TRP A 117 -22.53 7.42 10.97
C TRP A 117 -22.27 6.03 11.58
N ALA A 118 -22.62 5.85 12.87
CA ALA A 118 -22.69 4.55 13.53
C ALA A 118 -23.87 4.53 14.51
N GLY A 119 -24.62 3.43 14.56
CA GLY A 119 -25.78 3.27 15.42
C GLY A 119 -25.72 2.02 16.32
N ALA A 120 -26.56 1.99 17.35
CA ALA A 120 -26.82 0.84 18.20
C ALA A 120 -28.31 0.75 18.54
N VAL A 121 -28.87 -0.46 18.52
CA VAL A 121 -30.27 -0.72 18.88
C VAL A 121 -30.36 -0.93 20.40
N HIS A 122 -31.20 -0.15 21.07
CA HIS A 122 -31.42 -0.18 22.51
C HIS A 122 -32.83 -0.70 22.81
N LEU A 123 -32.91 -1.74 23.63
CA LEU A 123 -34.14 -2.38 24.11
C LEU A 123 -34.40 -2.13 25.60
N ASN A 124 -33.53 -1.36 26.26
CA ASN A 124 -33.56 -1.05 27.70
C ASN A 124 -34.71 -0.10 28.15
N THR A 125 -35.64 0.26 27.28
CA THR A 125 -36.80 1.08 27.62
C THR A 125 -38.06 0.50 26.99
N ALA A 126 -39.25 0.94 27.44
CA ALA A 126 -40.52 0.44 26.94
C ALA A 126 -40.68 0.51 25.41
N ASN A 127 -40.06 1.52 24.77
CA ASN A 127 -40.03 1.68 23.32
C ASN A 127 -38.61 1.39 22.80
N PRO A 128 -38.43 0.34 21.98
CA PRO A 128 -37.18 0.07 21.28
C PRO A 128 -36.71 1.30 20.50
N HIS A 129 -35.44 1.65 20.59
CA HIS A 129 -34.91 2.83 19.93
C HIS A 129 -33.48 2.63 19.44
N VAL A 130 -33.12 3.35 18.39
CA VAL A 130 -31.78 3.33 17.82
C VAL A 130 -31.12 4.65 18.12
N HIS A 131 -30.00 4.61 18.82
CA HIS A 131 -29.13 5.77 18.91
C HIS A 131 -28.13 5.77 17.77
N ILE A 132 -27.94 6.92 17.15
CA ILE A 132 -27.14 7.11 15.94
C ILE A 132 -26.19 8.29 16.19
N ALA A 133 -24.90 8.04 16.03
CA ALA A 133 -23.87 9.07 15.98
C ALA A 133 -23.59 9.42 14.52
N ILE A 134 -23.72 10.69 14.13
CA ILE A 134 -23.47 11.17 12.76
C ILE A 134 -22.35 12.21 12.79
N GLN A 135 -21.35 12.07 11.93
CA GLN A 135 -20.28 13.05 11.77
C GLN A 135 -20.85 14.33 11.13
N LYS A 136 -20.54 15.48 11.71
CA LYS A 136 -20.97 16.80 11.23
C LYS A 136 -20.36 17.15 9.88
N GLN A 137 -19.15 16.71 9.60
CA GLN A 137 -18.51 16.96 8.31
C GLN A 137 -18.91 15.89 7.29
N TYR A 138 -19.32 16.31 6.10
CA TYR A 138 -19.71 15.40 5.01
C TYR A 138 -19.33 15.97 3.63
N LEU A 139 -19.36 15.13 2.60
CA LEU A 139 -19.11 15.53 1.22
C LEU A 139 -20.41 15.58 0.44
N THR A 140 -20.58 16.60 -0.41
CA THR A 140 -21.63 16.58 -1.44
C THR A 140 -21.26 15.62 -2.57
N LYS A 141 -22.22 15.31 -3.45
CA LYS A 141 -21.99 14.49 -4.66
C LYS A 141 -20.88 15.04 -5.58
N ASP A 142 -20.63 16.34 -5.54
CA ASP A 142 -19.53 17.00 -6.28
C ASP A 142 -18.20 16.99 -5.51
N LEU A 143 -18.08 16.15 -4.47
CA LEU A 143 -16.92 16.02 -3.60
C LEU A 143 -16.55 17.31 -2.85
N GLN A 144 -17.52 18.21 -2.63
CA GLN A 144 -17.30 19.44 -1.85
C GLN A 144 -17.58 19.19 -0.36
N GLY A 145 -16.63 19.56 0.50
CA GLY A 145 -16.78 19.43 1.95
C GLY A 145 -17.76 20.43 2.53
N ARG A 146 -18.80 19.95 3.22
CA ARG A 146 -19.79 20.75 3.96
C ARG A 146 -19.83 20.37 5.44
N SER A 147 -20.34 21.28 6.26
CA SER A 147 -20.57 21.06 7.69
C SER A 147 -22.06 21.08 8.00
N LEU A 148 -22.55 20.01 8.59
CA LEU A 148 -23.89 19.85 9.13
C LEU A 148 -23.90 20.43 10.55
N ASN A 149 -24.10 21.74 10.70
CA ASN A 149 -24.08 22.37 12.02
C ASN A 149 -25.26 21.94 12.91
N LYS A 150 -26.42 21.66 12.30
CA LYS A 150 -27.63 21.12 12.91
C LYS A 150 -28.25 20.11 11.93
N ILE A 151 -28.98 19.12 12.46
CA ILE A 151 -29.85 18.29 11.63
C ILE A 151 -30.93 19.21 11.01
N PRO A 152 -31.21 19.14 9.70
CA PRO A 152 -32.19 20.01 9.04
C PRO A 152 -33.55 19.89 9.71
N ARG A 153 -34.30 21.00 9.75
CA ARG A 153 -35.61 21.02 10.42
C ARG A 153 -36.58 20.05 9.74
N GLU A 154 -36.50 19.99 8.42
CA GLU A 154 -37.29 19.16 7.52
C GLU A 154 -36.99 17.67 7.73
N ALA A 155 -35.88 17.33 8.37
CA ALA A 155 -35.54 15.95 8.71
C ALA A 155 -36.16 15.46 10.03
N LEU A 156 -36.70 16.36 10.86
CA LEU A 156 -37.26 16.09 12.18
C LEU A 156 -38.75 16.50 12.23
N PRO A 157 -39.51 16.08 13.28
CA PRO A 157 -40.85 16.62 13.50
C PRO A 157 -40.83 18.15 13.59
N HIS A 158 -41.65 18.80 12.76
CA HIS A 158 -41.76 20.25 12.77
C HIS A 158 -43.18 20.69 12.46
N PHE A 159 -43.49 21.95 12.79
CA PHE A 159 -44.77 22.53 12.46
C PHE A 159 -44.73 23.18 11.07
N GLU A 160 -45.77 22.93 10.28
CA GLU A 160 -46.08 23.64 9.04
C GLU A 160 -47.49 24.23 9.11
N ILE A 161 -47.74 25.30 8.36
CA ILE A 161 -49.07 25.90 8.23
C ILE A 161 -49.69 25.31 6.97
N ILE A 162 -50.69 24.47 7.15
CA ILE A 162 -51.44 23.83 6.06
C ILE A 162 -52.89 24.30 6.22
N ASP A 163 -53.45 24.92 5.19
CA ASP A 163 -54.81 25.48 5.19
C ASP A 163 -55.09 26.46 6.34
N GLY A 164 -54.07 27.23 6.76
CA GLY A 164 -54.19 28.20 7.85
C GLY A 164 -54.05 27.61 9.27
N GLU A 165 -53.95 26.29 9.40
CA GLU A 165 -53.77 25.61 10.69
C GLU A 165 -52.33 25.12 10.89
N LYS A 166 -51.81 25.27 12.11
CA LYS A 166 -50.48 24.79 12.49
C LYS A 166 -50.53 23.27 12.76
N ARG A 167 -50.02 22.46 11.83
CA ARG A 167 -49.98 20.99 11.93
C ARG A 167 -48.55 20.48 12.11
N ILE A 168 -48.38 19.37 12.83
CA ILE A 168 -47.08 18.69 12.98
C ILE A 168 -46.88 17.77 11.78
N VAL A 169 -45.78 17.96 11.07
CA VAL A 169 -45.36 17.12 9.94
C VAL A 169 -44.21 16.22 10.39
N ASP A 170 -44.28 14.96 9.98
CA ASP A 170 -43.28 13.93 10.26
C ASP A 170 -42.09 14.13 9.31
N GLY A 171 -41.03 14.83 9.70
CA GLY A 171 -39.88 15.08 8.80
C GLY A 171 -39.26 13.81 8.17
N ILE A 172 -38.36 13.98 7.19
CA ILE A 172 -37.91 12.92 6.25
C ILE A 172 -37.44 11.62 6.93
N LEU A 173 -36.82 11.70 8.12
CA LEU A 173 -36.34 10.53 8.85
C LEU A 173 -37.50 9.66 9.37
N ILE A 174 -38.62 10.27 9.75
CA ILE A 174 -39.80 9.58 10.26
C ILE A 174 -40.60 9.01 9.09
N GLU A 175 -40.84 9.80 8.05
CA GLU A 175 -41.54 9.33 6.85
C GLU A 175 -40.84 8.13 6.20
N SER A 176 -39.52 8.23 5.99
CA SER A 176 -38.74 7.15 5.40
C SER A 176 -38.69 5.91 6.28
N ALA A 177 -38.54 6.08 7.59
CA ALA A 177 -38.57 4.95 8.53
C ALA A 177 -39.95 4.28 8.56
N LYS A 178 -41.04 5.06 8.61
CA LYS A 178 -42.42 4.53 8.56
C LYS A 178 -42.67 3.77 7.27
N LYS A 179 -42.28 4.34 6.12
CA LYS A 179 -42.40 3.70 4.81
C LYS A 179 -41.67 2.36 4.78
N LYS A 180 -40.40 2.32 5.19
CA LYS A 180 -39.63 1.08 5.14
C LYS A 180 -40.16 0.03 6.12
N LEU A 181 -40.61 0.46 7.29
CA LEU A 181 -41.23 -0.40 8.29
C LEU A 181 -42.54 -1.04 7.75
N GLN A 182 -43.36 -0.26 7.03
CA GLN A 182 -44.59 -0.75 6.38
C GLN A 182 -44.27 -1.76 5.27
N GLU A 183 -43.27 -1.49 4.43
CA GLU A 183 -42.81 -2.43 3.39
C GLU A 183 -42.42 -3.78 4.01
N LEU A 184 -41.61 -3.77 5.07
CA LEU A 184 -41.14 -4.99 5.73
C LEU A 184 -42.26 -5.81 6.38
N VAL A 185 -43.32 -5.17 6.89
CA VAL A 185 -44.49 -5.86 7.45
C VAL A 185 -45.43 -6.35 6.34
N ALA A 186 -45.58 -5.59 5.25
CA ALA A 186 -46.38 -5.99 4.10
C ALA A 186 -45.79 -7.21 3.39
N GLU A 187 -44.46 -7.25 3.20
CA GLU A 187 -43.74 -8.41 2.64
C GLU A 187 -43.97 -9.71 3.45
N ARG A 188 -44.35 -9.58 4.72
CA ARG A 188 -44.64 -10.70 5.64
C ARG A 188 -46.11 -11.08 5.72
N THR A 189 -47.02 -10.23 5.25
CA THR A 189 -48.46 -10.50 5.30
C THR A 189 -48.89 -11.06 3.95
N PRO A 190 -49.11 -12.38 3.80
CA PRO A 190 -49.44 -12.94 2.49
C PRO A 190 -50.83 -12.46 2.04
N SER A 191 -50.89 -11.77 0.90
CA SER A 191 -52.15 -11.53 0.18
C SER A 191 -52.82 -12.87 -0.11
N ARG A 192 -54.09 -12.97 0.29
CA ARG A 192 -54.90 -14.20 0.37
C ARG A 192 -55.24 -14.87 -0.97
N GLU A 193 -54.66 -14.42 -2.09
CA GLU A 193 -54.97 -14.90 -3.44
C GLU A 193 -53.95 -15.90 -4.02
N HIS A 194 -52.82 -16.15 -3.35
CA HIS A 194 -51.81 -17.10 -3.84
C HIS A 194 -51.73 -18.41 -3.01
N ALA A 195 -52.75 -18.68 -2.19
CA ALA A 195 -52.75 -19.83 -1.28
C ALA A 195 -53.12 -21.17 -1.95
N ASN A 196 -53.74 -21.17 -3.14
CA ASN A 196 -54.19 -22.43 -3.77
C ASN A 196 -53.16 -23.07 -4.72
N ASP A 197 -52.17 -22.36 -5.25
CA ASP A 197 -51.17 -22.95 -6.16
C ASP A 197 -49.89 -23.46 -5.48
N LYS A 198 -49.68 -23.17 -4.18
CA LYS A 198 -48.51 -23.66 -3.43
C LYS A 198 -48.79 -24.83 -2.50
N GLN A 199 -50.04 -25.28 -2.41
CA GLN A 199 -50.42 -26.36 -1.48
C GLN A 199 -50.26 -27.76 -2.09
N HIS A 200 -50.09 -27.88 -3.42
CA HIS A 200 -49.77 -29.16 -4.07
C HIS A 200 -48.29 -29.52 -4.13
N ASN A 201 -47.37 -28.64 -3.67
CA ASN A 201 -45.93 -28.89 -3.77
C ASN A 201 -45.19 -28.93 -2.41
N ARG A 202 -45.91 -29.16 -1.30
CA ARG A 202 -45.35 -29.26 0.07
C ARG A 202 -45.40 -30.65 0.70
N ASN A 203 -45.91 -31.66 0.00
CA ASN A 203 -45.87 -33.06 0.45
C ASN A 203 -44.84 -33.91 -0.33
N ALA A 204 -43.89 -33.29 -1.04
CA ALA A 204 -42.69 -33.98 -1.44
C ALA A 204 -41.71 -33.96 -0.25
N PRO A 205 -41.30 -35.12 0.29
CA PRO A 205 -40.26 -35.16 1.30
C PRO A 205 -39.01 -34.53 0.68
N GLN A 206 -38.50 -33.46 1.28
CA GLN A 206 -37.14 -33.01 1.00
C GLN A 206 -36.23 -34.18 1.35
N LYS A 207 -35.73 -34.86 0.31
CA LYS A 207 -34.52 -35.66 0.38
C LYS A 207 -33.40 -34.74 0.87
N HIS A 208 -33.28 -34.63 2.19
CA HIS A 208 -31.97 -34.74 2.78
C HIS A 208 -31.47 -36.10 2.34
N ASP A 209 -30.50 -36.12 1.43
CA ASP A 209 -29.68 -37.31 1.24
C ASP A 209 -28.96 -37.55 2.57
N ALA A 210 -29.66 -38.25 3.46
CA ALA A 210 -29.06 -39.06 4.49
C ALA A 210 -28.32 -40.16 3.75
N ILE A 211 -27.09 -39.85 3.32
CA ILE A 211 -26.13 -40.87 2.95
C ILE A 211 -25.89 -41.65 4.24
N GLU A 212 -26.38 -42.90 4.30
CA GLU A 212 -25.87 -43.88 5.24
C GLU A 212 -24.36 -44.00 5.02
N PHE A 213 -23.59 -43.31 5.87
CA PHE A 213 -22.15 -43.25 5.76
C PHE A 213 -21.55 -44.61 6.14
N GLN A 214 -21.19 -45.38 5.11
CA GLN A 214 -20.27 -46.49 5.27
C GLN A 214 -18.93 -45.95 5.81
N LYS A 215 -18.42 -46.59 6.87
CA LYS A 215 -17.23 -46.24 7.69
C LYS A 215 -15.87 -46.33 6.94
N GLY A 216 -15.80 -45.92 5.66
CA GLY A 216 -14.59 -46.02 4.83
C GLY A 216 -13.90 -44.69 4.46
N ASP A 217 -14.59 -43.54 4.52
CA ASP A 217 -14.21 -42.35 3.72
C ASP A 217 -13.79 -41.09 4.52
N GLY A 218 -13.52 -41.23 5.82
CA GLY A 218 -13.30 -40.09 6.74
C GLY A 218 -12.09 -39.19 6.40
N ASN A 219 -11.12 -39.69 5.63
CA ASN A 219 -9.91 -38.94 5.31
C ASN A 219 -10.13 -37.86 4.24
N ILE A 220 -11.00 -38.08 3.24
CA ILE A 220 -11.18 -37.12 2.13
C ILE A 220 -11.93 -35.87 2.60
N HIS A 221 -12.98 -36.05 3.38
CA HIS A 221 -13.79 -34.94 3.90
C HIS A 221 -12.99 -34.05 4.87
N GLU A 222 -12.23 -34.64 5.79
CA GLU A 222 -11.36 -33.88 6.70
C GLU A 222 -10.30 -33.07 5.94
N ARG A 223 -9.71 -33.63 4.88
CA ARG A 223 -8.73 -32.94 4.02
C ARG A 223 -9.33 -31.77 3.27
N GLU A 224 -10.60 -31.86 2.86
CA GLU A 224 -11.32 -30.77 2.19
C GLU A 224 -11.67 -29.64 3.18
N ILE A 225 -12.11 -29.96 4.39
CA ILE A 225 -12.33 -28.97 5.45
C ILE A 225 -11.01 -28.25 5.78
N LEU A 226 -9.91 -28.99 5.91
CA LEU A 226 -8.58 -28.42 6.15
C LEU A 226 -8.16 -27.47 5.01
N ARG A 227 -8.40 -27.84 3.74
CA ARG A 227 -8.12 -27.01 2.56
C ARG A 227 -8.87 -25.69 2.63
N ARG A 228 -10.20 -25.74 2.78
CA ARG A 228 -11.07 -24.56 2.85
C ARG A 228 -10.75 -23.67 4.06
N GLY A 229 -10.47 -24.29 5.20
CA GLY A 229 -10.06 -23.58 6.41
C GLY A 229 -8.75 -22.82 6.22
N ILE A 230 -7.75 -23.43 5.57
CA ILE A 230 -6.48 -22.76 5.26
C ILE A 230 -6.69 -21.62 4.27
N LEU A 231 -7.43 -21.83 3.18
CA LEU A 231 -7.73 -20.78 2.20
C LEU A 231 -8.37 -19.56 2.86
N ALA A 232 -9.37 -19.78 3.72
CA ALA A 232 -10.01 -18.73 4.48
C ALA A 232 -9.04 -17.98 5.43
N GLU A 233 -8.17 -18.70 6.13
CA GLU A 233 -7.14 -18.10 6.99
C GLU A 233 -6.19 -17.20 6.20
N TYR A 234 -5.77 -17.61 4.99
CA TYR A 234 -4.90 -16.80 4.13
C TYR A 234 -5.59 -15.56 3.59
N GLN A 235 -6.81 -15.70 3.05
CA GLN A 235 -7.56 -14.57 2.51
C GLN A 235 -7.83 -13.50 3.59
N LEU A 236 -8.14 -13.93 4.82
CA LEU A 236 -8.30 -13.01 5.95
C LEU A 236 -7.01 -12.31 6.32
N LYS A 237 -5.90 -13.05 6.43
CA LYS A 237 -4.59 -12.49 6.75
C LYS A 237 -4.15 -11.46 5.69
N PHE A 238 -4.43 -11.73 4.42
CA PHE A 238 -4.16 -10.80 3.32
C PHE A 238 -4.95 -9.50 3.45
N LYS A 239 -6.26 -9.61 3.71
CA LYS A 239 -7.12 -8.44 3.94
C LYS A 239 -6.67 -7.63 5.16
N GLU A 240 -6.29 -8.31 6.25
CA GLU A 240 -5.75 -7.67 7.45
C GLU A 240 -4.45 -6.91 7.17
N GLU A 241 -3.51 -7.49 6.43
CA GLU A 241 -2.24 -6.85 6.04
C GLU A 241 -2.48 -5.64 5.13
N LYS A 242 -3.42 -5.74 4.19
CA LYS A 242 -3.81 -4.61 3.33
C LYS A 242 -4.42 -3.46 4.13
N ILE A 243 -5.29 -3.76 5.10
CA ILE A 243 -5.85 -2.77 6.03
C ILE A 243 -4.73 -2.13 6.86
N ALA A 244 -3.81 -2.93 7.40
CA ALA A 244 -2.68 -2.42 8.18
C ALA A 244 -1.78 -1.49 7.34
N PHE A 245 -1.48 -1.87 6.10
CA PHE A 245 -0.73 -1.05 5.15
C PHE A 245 -1.42 0.30 4.89
N LEU A 246 -2.73 0.29 4.64
CA LEU A 246 -3.50 1.50 4.41
C LEU A 246 -3.51 2.42 5.64
N ILE A 247 -3.58 1.85 6.85
CA ILE A 247 -3.52 2.60 8.11
C ILE A 247 -2.13 3.21 8.32
N GLU A 248 -1.07 2.44 8.12
CA GLU A 248 0.32 2.89 8.35
C GLU A 248 0.77 3.94 7.33
N ASN A 249 0.38 3.77 6.06
CA ASN A 249 0.83 4.63 4.96
C ASN A 249 -0.20 5.70 4.58
N ARG A 250 -1.31 5.83 5.33
CA ARG A 250 -2.41 6.78 5.05
C ARG A 250 -1.94 8.19 4.68
N GLU A 251 -0.91 8.70 5.37
CA GLU A 251 -0.40 10.05 5.14
C GLU A 251 0.53 10.17 3.93
N SER A 252 1.20 9.08 3.53
CA SER A 252 2.20 9.05 2.45
C SER A 252 1.63 8.62 1.09
N LEU A 253 0.41 8.07 1.06
CA LEU A 253 -0.28 7.70 -0.18
C LEU A 253 -0.53 8.95 -1.04
N LYS A 254 -0.12 8.88 -2.32
CA LYS A 254 -0.28 9.95 -3.31
C LYS A 254 -1.48 9.71 -4.21
N PHE A 255 -2.40 10.66 -4.24
CA PHE A 255 -3.59 10.61 -5.09
C PHE A 255 -3.53 11.70 -6.15
N PRO A 256 -4.05 11.45 -7.37
CA PRO A 256 -4.21 12.50 -8.37
C PRO A 256 -5.29 13.47 -7.91
N ILE A 257 -4.92 14.75 -7.77
CA ILE A 257 -5.82 15.83 -7.35
C ILE A 257 -5.74 16.93 -8.38
N ARG A 258 -6.89 17.44 -8.79
CA ARG A 258 -6.97 18.59 -9.69
C ARG A 258 -6.71 19.86 -8.88
N ASP A 259 -5.65 20.58 -9.22
CA ASP A 259 -5.37 21.89 -8.63
C ASP A 259 -6.41 22.90 -9.16
N PRO A 260 -7.27 23.48 -8.30
CA PRO A 260 -8.30 24.43 -8.73
C PRO A 260 -7.71 25.70 -9.34
N GLU A 261 -6.47 26.08 -9.02
CA GLU A 261 -5.85 27.30 -9.55
C GLU A 261 -5.09 27.08 -10.87
N LYS A 262 -4.62 25.86 -11.13
CA LYS A 262 -3.66 25.61 -12.22
C LYS A 262 -4.17 24.71 -13.33
N ALA A 263 -5.40 24.19 -13.26
CA ALA A 263 -5.94 23.23 -14.23
C ALA A 263 -5.01 22.01 -14.48
N ILE A 264 -4.13 21.70 -13.54
CA ILE A 264 -3.15 20.61 -13.59
C ILE A 264 -3.57 19.54 -12.58
N THR A 265 -3.54 18.28 -12.97
CA THR A 265 -3.70 17.14 -12.05
C THR A 265 -2.32 16.82 -11.44
N GLN A 266 -2.14 17.14 -10.17
CA GLN A 266 -0.90 16.84 -9.45
C GLN A 266 -1.13 15.65 -8.50
N ARG A 267 -0.18 14.72 -8.42
CA ARG A 267 -0.22 13.64 -7.42
C ARG A 267 0.37 14.14 -6.12
N VAL A 268 -0.46 14.26 -5.08
CA VAL A 268 -0.04 14.80 -3.79
C VAL A 268 -0.47 13.87 -2.66
N SER A 269 0.38 13.75 -1.65
CA SER A 269 0.08 13.07 -0.38
C SER A 269 -0.30 14.06 0.72
N LEU A 270 -0.97 13.58 1.77
CA LEU A 270 -1.27 14.42 2.94
C LEU A 270 0.01 14.91 3.61
N LEU A 271 1.06 14.08 3.64
CA LEU A 271 2.35 14.43 4.19
C LEU A 271 2.99 15.60 3.43
N GLU A 272 2.91 15.61 2.10
CA GLU A 272 3.42 16.70 1.26
C GLU A 272 2.62 17.98 1.45
N LEU A 273 1.28 17.91 1.48
CA LEU A 273 0.42 19.07 1.76
C LEU A 273 0.75 19.70 3.12
N ARG A 274 0.94 18.87 4.14
CA ARG A 274 1.34 19.31 5.48
C ARG A 274 2.72 19.98 5.49
N GLN A 275 3.67 19.45 4.72
CA GLN A 275 5.02 20.02 4.63
C GLN A 275 5.07 21.32 3.83
N SER A 276 4.18 21.50 2.84
CA SER A 276 4.06 22.74 2.07
C SER A 276 3.30 23.85 2.80
N ALA A 277 2.51 23.52 3.81
CA ALA A 277 1.78 24.50 4.62
C ALA A 277 2.73 25.19 5.59
N THR A 278 3.35 26.30 5.16
CA THR A 278 4.49 26.89 5.87
C THR A 278 4.20 27.54 7.21
N ASN A 279 2.95 27.73 7.67
CA ASN A 279 2.62 28.23 9.02
C ASN A 279 1.11 28.15 9.41
N SER A 280 0.29 27.35 8.72
CA SER A 280 -1.16 27.30 8.98
C SER A 280 -1.56 26.04 9.77
N GLU A 281 -2.14 26.24 10.96
CA GLU A 281 -2.84 25.19 11.73
C GLU A 281 -4.02 24.54 10.95
N ASP A 282 -4.37 25.08 9.78
CA ASP A 282 -5.56 24.71 9.00
C ASP A 282 -5.27 23.92 7.70
N TRP A 283 -4.06 23.37 7.52
CA TRP A 283 -3.74 22.54 6.34
C TRP A 283 -4.71 21.35 6.15
N SER A 284 -5.25 20.81 7.25
CA SER A 284 -6.25 19.74 7.27
C SER A 284 -7.61 20.16 6.70
N LYS A 285 -7.87 21.46 6.61
CA LYS A 285 -9.11 22.05 6.09
C LYS A 285 -9.04 22.42 4.61
N THR A 286 -7.90 22.26 3.94
CA THR A 286 -7.80 22.52 2.49
C THR A 286 -8.71 21.57 1.69
N PRO A 287 -9.29 22.01 0.56
CA PRO A 287 -10.09 21.12 -0.30
C PRO A 287 -9.32 19.85 -0.72
N GLN A 288 -8.02 20.01 -1.05
CA GLN A 288 -7.13 18.92 -1.45
C GLN A 288 -6.89 17.92 -0.31
N SER A 289 -6.65 18.40 0.93
CA SER A 289 -6.48 17.51 2.08
C SER A 289 -7.76 16.74 2.41
N ARG A 290 -8.92 17.41 2.35
CA ARG A 290 -10.22 16.77 2.58
C ARG A 290 -10.51 15.68 1.56
N GLN A 291 -10.19 15.93 0.29
CA GLN A 291 -10.37 14.96 -0.78
C GLN A 291 -9.49 13.72 -0.57
N ILE A 292 -8.20 13.88 -0.24
CA ILE A 292 -7.32 12.73 0.06
C ILE A 292 -7.81 11.95 1.28
N ILE A 293 -8.19 12.65 2.35
CA ILE A 293 -8.71 12.03 3.58
C ILE A 293 -9.95 11.18 3.26
N ALA A 294 -10.88 11.72 2.46
CA ALA A 294 -12.08 11.02 2.06
C ALA A 294 -11.80 9.80 1.19
N ILE A 295 -10.96 9.94 0.15
CA ILE A 295 -10.56 8.82 -0.71
C ILE A 295 -9.94 7.71 0.14
N THR A 296 -9.00 8.05 1.02
CA THR A 296 -8.31 7.05 1.83
C THR A 296 -9.25 6.36 2.83
N ASN A 297 -10.19 7.11 3.42
CA ASN A 297 -11.22 6.55 4.30
C ASN A 297 -12.18 5.63 3.55
N SER A 298 -12.57 5.98 2.31
CA SER A 298 -13.46 5.15 1.49
C SER A 298 -12.81 3.80 1.14
N ILE A 299 -11.53 3.81 0.77
CA ILE A 299 -10.76 2.59 0.47
C ILE A 299 -10.63 1.74 1.74
N LEU A 300 -10.25 2.36 2.86
CA LEU A 300 -10.11 1.66 4.13
C LEU A 300 -11.44 1.01 4.56
N ALA A 301 -12.55 1.76 4.49
CA ALA A 301 -13.87 1.27 4.87
C ALA A 301 -14.31 0.08 3.99
N ARG A 302 -14.03 0.14 2.69
CA ARG A 302 -14.30 -0.98 1.77
C ARG A 302 -13.50 -2.23 2.15
N GLU A 303 -12.20 -2.10 2.38
CA GLU A 303 -11.36 -3.24 2.74
C GLU A 303 -11.72 -3.82 4.10
N GLU A 304 -12.03 -2.98 5.10
CA GLU A 304 -12.52 -3.42 6.41
C GLU A 304 -13.86 -4.17 6.30
N SER A 305 -14.78 -3.67 5.48
CA SER A 305 -16.08 -4.34 5.24
C SER A 305 -15.89 -5.72 4.59
N GLU A 306 -15.08 -5.81 3.54
CA GLU A 306 -14.77 -7.07 2.87
C GLU A 306 -14.06 -8.05 3.84
N PHE A 307 -13.20 -7.57 4.72
CA PHE A 307 -12.57 -8.38 5.77
C PHE A 307 -13.59 -8.96 6.75
N PHE A 308 -14.51 -8.14 7.29
CA PHE A 308 -15.49 -8.63 8.26
C PHE A 308 -16.49 -9.59 7.64
N LYS A 309 -16.95 -9.31 6.41
CA LYS A 309 -17.83 -10.22 5.65
C LYS A 309 -17.17 -11.59 5.46
N LEU A 310 -15.93 -11.60 4.96
CA LEU A 310 -15.18 -12.84 4.79
C LEU A 310 -14.95 -13.57 6.12
N LYS A 311 -14.72 -12.83 7.21
CA LYS A 311 -14.47 -13.41 8.53
C LYS A 311 -15.69 -14.14 9.08
N GLU A 312 -16.87 -13.59 8.86
CA GLU A 312 -18.14 -14.18 9.26
C GLU A 312 -18.48 -15.39 8.38
N GLU A 313 -18.42 -15.23 7.06
CA GLU A 313 -18.69 -16.30 6.08
C GLU A 313 -17.80 -17.53 6.27
N THR A 314 -16.57 -17.33 6.75
CA THR A 314 -15.60 -18.43 6.95
C THR A 314 -15.46 -18.89 8.40
N ALA A 315 -16.27 -18.39 9.33
CA ALA A 315 -16.13 -18.70 10.75
C ALA A 315 -16.34 -20.19 11.07
N SER A 316 -17.40 -20.82 10.53
CA SER A 316 -17.71 -22.24 10.78
C SER A 316 -16.62 -23.15 10.21
N ILE A 317 -16.24 -22.97 8.94
CA ILE A 317 -15.23 -23.83 8.29
C ILE A 317 -13.85 -23.70 8.94
N ARG A 318 -13.48 -22.50 9.42
CA ARG A 318 -12.25 -22.31 10.20
C ARG A 318 -12.34 -22.96 11.58
N GLY A 319 -13.50 -22.96 12.21
CA GLY A 319 -13.76 -23.67 13.46
C GLY A 319 -13.55 -25.17 13.29
N GLU A 320 -14.17 -25.76 12.27
CA GLU A 320 -14.07 -27.18 11.93
C GLU A 320 -12.63 -27.59 11.58
N ALA A 321 -11.93 -26.82 10.75
CA ALA A 321 -10.54 -27.10 10.42
C ALA A 321 -9.61 -27.07 11.65
N ASN A 322 -9.84 -26.14 12.58
CA ASN A 322 -9.07 -26.07 13.82
C ASN A 322 -9.41 -27.20 14.79
N GLN A 323 -10.67 -27.65 14.80
CA GLN A 323 -11.08 -28.83 15.56
C GLN A 323 -10.35 -30.07 15.06
N ILE A 324 -10.33 -30.31 13.73
CA ILE A 324 -9.58 -31.41 13.11
C ILE A 324 -8.10 -31.35 13.50
N ARG A 325 -7.43 -30.19 13.32
CA ARG A 325 -6.01 -30.03 13.71
C ARG A 325 -5.77 -30.35 15.18
N THR A 326 -6.69 -29.95 16.06
CA THR A 326 -6.58 -30.17 17.51
C THR A 326 -6.75 -31.65 17.85
N ASP A 327 -7.69 -32.34 17.21
CA ASP A 327 -7.95 -33.75 17.46
C ASP A 327 -6.80 -34.65 17.01
N TYR A 328 -6.18 -34.36 15.86
CA TYR A 328 -4.95 -35.05 15.42
C TYR A 328 -3.78 -34.78 16.36
N ARG A 329 -3.60 -33.53 16.81
CA ARG A 329 -2.56 -33.19 17.80
C ARG A 329 -2.74 -33.95 19.11
N LYS A 330 -3.98 -34.07 19.61
CA LYS A 330 -4.29 -34.83 20.84
C LYS A 330 -3.97 -36.32 20.69
N ARG A 331 -4.16 -36.89 19.50
CA ARG A 331 -3.85 -38.29 19.18
C ARG A 331 -2.35 -38.53 18.92
N GLY A 332 -1.53 -37.47 18.82
CA GLY A 332 -0.12 -37.57 18.47
C GLY A 332 0.13 -38.00 17.02
N VAL A 333 -0.88 -37.89 16.14
CA VAL A 333 -0.82 -38.33 14.74
C VAL A 333 -0.60 -37.12 13.83
N LYS A 334 0.16 -37.30 12.73
CA LYS A 334 0.36 -36.26 11.72
C LYS A 334 -0.98 -35.90 11.07
N VAL A 335 -1.30 -34.60 11.01
CA VAL A 335 -2.48 -34.08 10.31
C VAL A 335 -2.41 -34.47 8.82
N PRO A 336 -3.50 -34.97 8.21
CA PRO A 336 -3.49 -35.33 6.79
C PRO A 336 -3.23 -34.11 5.91
N ALA A 337 -2.58 -34.33 4.76
CA ALA A 337 -2.28 -33.28 3.79
C ALA A 337 -3.60 -32.70 3.23
N PRO A 338 -3.86 -31.39 3.35
CA PRO A 338 -5.08 -30.79 2.80
C PRO A 338 -5.19 -30.99 1.28
N ALA A 339 -6.40 -31.14 0.75
CA ALA A 339 -6.65 -31.53 -0.64
C ALA A 339 -6.57 -30.37 -1.65
N PHE A 340 -5.50 -29.57 -1.62
CA PHE A 340 -5.36 -28.44 -2.56
C PHE A 340 -5.22 -28.89 -4.01
N ASN A 341 -5.77 -28.10 -4.94
CA ASN A 341 -5.40 -28.21 -6.34
C ASN A 341 -4.07 -27.47 -6.62
N LYS A 342 -3.50 -27.72 -7.81
CA LYS A 342 -2.20 -27.13 -8.21
C LYS A 342 -2.22 -25.60 -8.20
N GLN A 343 -3.27 -25.00 -8.77
CA GLN A 343 -3.39 -23.55 -8.90
C GLN A 343 -3.47 -22.84 -7.54
N GLU A 344 -4.27 -23.37 -6.62
CA GLU A 344 -4.39 -22.85 -5.25
C GLU A 344 -3.05 -22.89 -4.52
N LEU A 345 -2.27 -23.97 -4.68
CA LEU A 345 -0.92 -24.02 -4.11
C LEU A 345 -0.01 -22.98 -4.74
N ASP A 346 0.00 -22.85 -6.08
CA ASP A 346 0.83 -21.87 -6.78
C ASP A 346 0.51 -20.43 -6.31
N GLU A 347 -0.77 -20.09 -6.16
CA GLU A 347 -1.24 -18.78 -5.70
C GLU A 347 -0.81 -18.50 -4.25
N ILE A 348 -1.13 -19.39 -3.30
CA ILE A 348 -0.80 -19.17 -1.88
C ILE A 348 0.71 -19.20 -1.66
N GLN A 349 1.45 -20.06 -2.36
CA GLN A 349 2.91 -20.09 -2.27
C GLN A 349 3.54 -18.79 -2.79
N SER A 350 3.05 -18.27 -3.92
CA SER A 350 3.48 -16.97 -4.45
C SER A 350 3.22 -15.84 -3.45
N GLU A 351 2.05 -15.83 -2.80
CA GLU A 351 1.71 -14.87 -1.76
C GLU A 351 2.58 -15.00 -0.50
N CYS A 352 2.93 -16.23 -0.11
CA CYS A 352 3.83 -16.48 1.02
C CYS A 352 5.21 -15.87 0.74
N LEU A 353 5.73 -16.02 -0.48
CA LEU A 353 7.00 -15.41 -0.88
C LEU A 353 6.91 -13.88 -0.88
N ALA A 354 5.84 -13.31 -1.47
CA ALA A 354 5.62 -11.87 -1.50
C ALA A 354 5.57 -11.24 -0.10
N ASN A 355 4.96 -11.94 0.87
CA ASN A 355 4.86 -11.49 2.27
C ASN A 355 5.99 -12.03 3.18
N THR A 356 7.03 -12.63 2.61
CA THR A 356 8.20 -13.14 3.37
C THR A 356 7.84 -14.20 4.43
N LYS A 357 6.76 -14.95 4.21
CA LYS A 357 6.23 -16.00 5.10
C LYS A 357 6.87 -17.35 4.78
N VAL A 358 8.18 -17.43 5.03
CA VAL A 358 9.01 -18.58 4.63
C VAL A 358 8.61 -19.88 5.33
N ARG A 359 8.12 -19.82 6.58
CA ARG A 359 7.69 -21.01 7.32
C ARG A 359 6.42 -21.60 6.72
N GLU A 360 5.46 -20.75 6.43
CA GLU A 360 4.22 -21.08 5.75
C GLU A 360 4.48 -21.65 4.35
N PHE A 361 5.38 -21.04 3.59
CA PHE A 361 5.81 -21.56 2.29
C PHE A 361 6.37 -22.98 2.41
N ARG A 362 7.26 -23.24 3.38
CA ARG A 362 7.83 -24.59 3.62
C ARG A 362 6.74 -25.62 3.94
N TYR A 363 5.74 -25.23 4.71
CA TYR A 363 4.60 -26.11 5.01
C TYR A 363 3.80 -26.43 3.73
N LEU A 364 3.47 -25.41 2.93
CA LEU A 364 2.76 -25.62 1.65
C LEU A 364 3.58 -26.44 0.66
N GLU A 365 4.91 -26.28 0.68
CA GLU A 365 5.82 -27.09 -0.14
C GLU A 365 5.83 -28.56 0.29
N GLN A 366 5.78 -28.82 1.60
CA GLN A 366 5.61 -30.17 2.12
C GLN A 366 4.25 -30.76 1.71
N VAL A 367 3.18 -29.97 1.79
CA VAL A 367 1.84 -30.39 1.33
C VAL A 367 1.86 -30.70 -0.16
N ARG A 368 2.46 -29.84 -1.00
CA ARG A 368 2.65 -30.10 -2.44
C ARG A 368 3.36 -31.42 -2.67
N THR A 369 4.49 -31.64 -2.01
CA THR A 369 5.27 -32.89 -2.15
C THR A 369 4.43 -34.12 -1.76
N ASP A 370 3.67 -34.04 -0.65
CA ASP A 370 2.80 -35.12 -0.20
C ASP A 370 1.67 -35.41 -1.24
N LEU A 371 1.13 -34.38 -1.90
CA LEU A 371 0.09 -34.52 -2.94
C LEU A 371 0.64 -35.03 -4.27
N GLU A 372 1.82 -34.57 -4.70
CA GLU A 372 2.53 -35.06 -5.90
C GLU A 372 2.89 -36.54 -5.76
N ASN A 373 3.43 -36.95 -4.60
CA ASN A 373 3.76 -38.35 -4.31
C ASN A 373 2.52 -39.27 -4.35
N LYS A 374 1.36 -38.75 -3.94
CA LYS A 374 0.07 -39.44 -4.01
C LYS A 374 -0.59 -39.37 -5.40
N LYS A 375 0.03 -38.67 -6.36
CA LYS A 375 -0.49 -38.42 -7.72
C LYS A 375 -1.84 -37.70 -7.74
N GLU A 376 -2.12 -36.91 -6.70
CA GLU A 376 -3.35 -36.09 -6.62
C GLU A 376 -3.20 -34.76 -7.39
N ILE A 377 -1.96 -34.28 -7.52
CA ILE A 377 -1.61 -33.13 -8.36
C ILE A 377 -0.44 -33.49 -9.27
N ALA A 378 -0.39 -32.84 -10.44
CA ALA A 378 0.74 -32.98 -11.35
C ALA A 378 2.00 -32.29 -10.77
N PRO A 379 3.20 -32.88 -10.99
CA PRO A 379 4.45 -32.26 -10.56
C PRO A 379 4.68 -30.92 -11.28
N ARG A 380 5.60 -30.11 -10.74
CA ARG A 380 6.03 -28.86 -11.38
C ARG A 380 6.57 -29.09 -12.78
N THR A 381 6.16 -28.23 -13.71
CA THR A 381 6.72 -28.16 -15.05
C THR A 381 8.04 -27.38 -15.03
N VAL A 382 8.82 -27.49 -16.12
CA VAL A 382 10.03 -26.66 -16.32
C VAL A 382 9.70 -25.17 -16.27
N SER A 383 8.54 -24.76 -16.76
CA SER A 383 8.08 -23.38 -16.69
C SER A 383 7.83 -22.93 -15.24
N ASP A 384 7.22 -23.78 -14.41
CA ASP A 384 6.95 -23.48 -13.00
C ASP A 384 8.27 -23.32 -12.23
N LEU A 385 9.25 -24.20 -12.49
CA LEU A 385 10.59 -24.10 -11.93
C LEU A 385 11.33 -22.84 -12.44
N GLY A 386 11.12 -22.46 -13.71
CA GLY A 386 11.63 -21.23 -14.28
C GLY A 386 11.13 -19.98 -13.56
N LEU A 387 9.85 -19.93 -13.21
CA LEU A 387 9.27 -18.83 -12.41
C LEU A 387 9.88 -18.76 -11.00
N LEU A 388 10.08 -19.90 -10.35
CA LEU A 388 10.76 -19.97 -9.05
C LEU A 388 12.23 -19.55 -9.14
N ALA A 389 12.93 -19.94 -10.21
CA ALA A 389 14.29 -19.49 -10.48
C ALA A 389 14.35 -17.98 -10.74
N GLY A 390 13.36 -17.41 -11.43
CA GLY A 390 13.22 -15.96 -11.60
C GLY A 390 13.00 -15.24 -10.26
N GLN A 391 12.10 -15.75 -9.42
CA GLN A 391 11.88 -15.21 -8.08
C GLN A 391 13.14 -15.28 -7.20
N LYS A 392 13.89 -16.39 -7.29
CA LYS A 392 15.18 -16.55 -6.59
C LYS A 392 16.17 -15.47 -7.03
N ALA A 393 16.34 -15.28 -8.34
CA ALA A 393 17.27 -14.28 -8.87
C ALA A 393 16.93 -12.85 -8.41
N VAL A 394 15.64 -12.48 -8.39
CA VAL A 394 15.19 -11.18 -7.86
C VAL A 394 15.49 -11.06 -6.37
N SER A 395 15.20 -12.08 -5.57
CA SER A 395 15.50 -12.08 -4.12
C SER A 395 17.01 -12.04 -3.83
N GLU A 396 17.85 -12.67 -4.64
CA GLU A 396 19.32 -12.55 -4.54
C GLU A 396 19.78 -11.11 -4.78
N MET A 397 19.24 -10.42 -5.78
CA MET A 397 19.54 -9.01 -6.01
C MET A 397 19.02 -8.12 -4.87
N ARG A 398 17.84 -8.40 -4.29
CA ARG A 398 17.35 -7.68 -3.09
C ARG A 398 18.30 -7.87 -1.90
N MET A 399 18.76 -9.10 -1.68
CA MET A 399 19.74 -9.42 -0.63
C MET A 399 21.03 -8.62 -0.82
N GLN A 400 21.58 -8.59 -2.04
CA GLN A 400 22.78 -7.80 -2.36
C GLN A 400 22.55 -6.29 -2.17
N LEU A 401 21.36 -5.79 -2.52
CA LEU A 401 21.01 -4.39 -2.31
C LEU A 401 20.98 -4.05 -0.81
N HIS A 402 20.38 -4.91 0.01
CA HIS A 402 20.39 -4.73 1.47
C HIS A 402 21.80 -4.79 2.06
N GLN A 403 22.65 -5.68 1.56
CA GLN A 403 24.05 -5.77 1.97
C GLN A 403 24.81 -4.47 1.65
N ARG A 404 24.66 -3.95 0.43
CA ARG A 404 25.25 -2.68 0.01
C ARG A 404 24.72 -1.50 0.85
N GLN A 405 23.41 -1.42 1.03
CA GLN A 405 22.79 -0.39 1.86
C GLN A 405 23.30 -0.44 3.31
N LEU A 406 23.53 -1.63 3.87
CA LEU A 406 24.08 -1.78 5.22
C LEU A 406 25.53 -1.30 5.29
N SER A 407 26.34 -1.55 4.25
CA SER A 407 27.70 -1.02 4.15
C SER A 407 27.68 0.51 4.08
N ASP A 408 26.87 1.08 3.16
CA ASP A 408 26.71 2.53 3.03
C ASP A 408 26.14 3.18 4.30
N PHE A 409 25.26 2.46 5.02
CA PHE A 409 24.73 2.90 6.30
C PHE A 409 25.85 3.06 7.33
N LYS A 410 26.72 2.07 7.46
CA LYS A 410 27.84 2.09 8.41
C LYS A 410 28.81 3.23 8.09
N ASP A 411 29.16 3.40 6.82
CA ASP A 411 30.07 4.46 6.38
C ASP A 411 29.51 5.86 6.67
N ASN A 412 28.19 6.05 6.54
CA ASN A 412 27.56 7.37 6.67
C ASN A 412 26.83 7.59 8.00
N ALA A 413 26.90 6.64 8.94
CA ALA A 413 26.14 6.69 10.20
C ALA A 413 26.37 7.99 10.97
N TYR A 414 27.62 8.49 10.97
CA TYR A 414 28.02 9.71 11.66
C TYR A 414 27.29 10.98 11.17
N TYR A 415 27.03 11.07 9.87
CA TYR A 415 26.41 12.24 9.24
C TYR A 415 24.90 12.11 9.09
N ARG A 416 24.35 10.92 9.38
CA ARG A 416 22.94 10.62 9.16
C ARG A 416 22.07 11.32 10.20
N LYS A 417 21.08 12.06 9.73
CA LYS A 417 20.07 12.68 10.59
C LYS A 417 19.04 11.65 10.99
N VAL A 418 18.82 11.49 12.29
CA VAL A 418 17.76 10.67 12.88
C VAL A 418 16.81 11.55 13.67
N LYS A 419 15.56 11.12 13.80
CA LYS A 419 14.55 11.86 14.54
C LYS A 419 14.66 11.50 16.02
N VAL A 420 14.93 12.49 16.87
CA VAL A 420 14.94 12.34 18.33
C VAL A 420 13.96 13.38 18.89
N GLY A 421 12.80 12.91 19.38
CA GLY A 421 11.69 13.80 19.70
C GLY A 421 11.17 14.53 18.46
N ASN A 422 11.20 15.87 18.47
CA ASN A 422 10.81 16.72 17.34
C ASN A 422 11.99 17.11 16.43
N ASP A 423 13.22 16.86 16.86
CA ASP A 423 14.42 17.36 16.19
C ASP A 423 15.02 16.30 15.26
N ARG A 424 15.66 16.75 14.17
CA ARG A 424 16.49 15.91 13.29
C ARG A 424 17.95 16.17 13.59
N VAL A 425 18.56 15.25 14.32
CA VAL A 425 19.93 15.39 14.85
C VAL A 425 20.82 14.29 14.28
N SER A 426 22.10 14.59 14.11
CA SER A 426 23.14 13.62 13.72
C SER A 426 24.31 13.71 14.69
N LEU A 427 25.16 12.67 14.76
CA LEU A 427 26.36 12.70 15.58
C LEU A 427 27.29 13.85 15.17
N ALA A 428 27.38 14.15 13.87
CA ALA A 428 28.11 15.29 13.34
C ALA A 428 27.57 16.66 13.79
N MET A 429 26.26 16.78 14.07
CA MET A 429 25.67 18.01 14.61
C MET A 429 25.96 18.15 16.10
N ILE A 430 25.86 17.06 16.86
CA ILE A 430 26.17 17.04 18.29
C ILE A 430 27.65 17.40 18.51
N ALA A 431 28.56 16.80 17.75
CA ALA A 431 29.99 17.09 17.85
C ALA A 431 30.31 18.57 17.53
N ARG A 432 29.75 19.11 16.44
CA ARG A 432 29.94 20.54 16.10
C ARG A 432 29.44 21.47 17.19
N GLN A 433 28.32 21.14 17.84
CA GLN A 433 27.79 21.92 18.94
C GLN A 433 28.70 21.87 20.18
N ASN A 434 29.41 20.76 20.40
CA ASN A 434 30.39 20.62 21.47
C ASN A 434 31.68 21.41 21.18
N ASP A 435 32.17 21.38 19.95
CA ASP A 435 33.37 22.13 19.54
C ASP A 435 33.13 23.65 19.71
N ILE A 436 31.98 24.17 19.26
CA ILE A 436 31.59 25.59 19.44
C ILE A 436 31.49 25.98 20.93
N LYS A 437 31.02 25.06 21.79
CA LYS A 437 30.93 25.30 23.25
C LYS A 437 32.28 25.26 23.94
N ASN A 438 33.26 24.54 23.41
CA ASN A 438 34.60 24.42 23.99
C ASN A 438 35.52 25.57 23.54
N ASP A 439 35.48 26.00 22.28
CA ASP A 439 36.26 27.14 21.79
C ASP A 439 35.84 28.48 22.43
N GLY A 440 34.54 28.68 22.64
CA GLY A 440 34.03 29.85 23.36
C GLY A 440 34.31 29.83 24.86
N ARG A 441 34.57 28.66 25.46
CA ARG A 441 34.89 28.51 26.88
C ARG A 441 36.36 28.75 27.17
N ALA A 442 37.33 28.44 26.31
CA ALA A 442 38.74 28.63 26.66
C ALA A 442 39.09 30.09 27.04
N VAL A 443 38.52 31.09 26.35
CA VAL A 443 38.76 32.52 26.61
C VAL A 443 37.84 33.08 27.71
N LEU A 444 36.58 32.65 27.75
CA LEU A 444 35.63 33.11 28.77
C LEU A 444 35.80 32.41 30.11
N GLN A 445 36.35 31.20 30.15
CA GLN A 445 36.52 30.42 31.38
C GLN A 445 37.72 30.91 32.19
N SER A 446 38.77 31.48 31.57
CA SER A 446 39.84 32.20 32.27
C SER A 446 39.36 33.50 32.91
N ILE A 447 38.47 34.24 32.24
CA ILE A 447 37.84 35.46 32.79
C ILE A 447 36.82 35.08 33.87
N ARG A 448 36.04 34.02 33.63
CA ARG A 448 35.01 33.54 34.55
C ARG A 448 35.58 32.84 35.77
N SER A 449 36.71 32.13 35.68
CA SER A 449 37.40 31.56 36.84
C SER A 449 38.00 32.64 37.75
N ALA A 450 38.47 33.76 37.16
CA ALA A 450 38.90 34.94 37.93
C ALA A 450 37.72 35.62 38.64
N ILE A 451 36.54 35.67 38.01
CA ILE A 451 35.31 36.24 38.60
C ILE A 451 34.66 35.27 39.60
N GLU A 452 34.70 33.95 39.38
CA GLU A 452 34.12 32.93 40.26
C GLU A 452 34.97 32.73 41.54
N TYR A 453 36.31 32.88 41.47
CA TYR A 453 37.17 32.98 42.66
C TYR A 453 36.80 34.17 43.55
N LEU A 454 36.26 35.25 42.95
CA LEU A 454 35.83 36.45 43.66
C LEU A 454 34.36 36.42 44.13
N THR A 455 33.52 35.52 43.63
CA THR A 455 32.05 35.59 43.85
C THR A 455 31.39 34.34 44.42
N ASN A 456 32.16 33.28 44.71
CA ASN A 456 31.74 32.11 45.48
C ASN A 456 30.32 31.59 45.16
N LYS A 457 29.99 31.47 43.86
CA LYS A 457 28.70 30.94 43.39
C LYS A 457 28.87 29.60 42.66
N PRO A 458 28.05 28.57 42.97
CA PRO A 458 28.14 27.27 42.32
C PRO A 458 27.54 27.30 40.91
N SER A 459 28.20 26.63 39.97
CA SER A 459 27.83 26.58 38.55
C SER A 459 26.69 25.59 38.26
N SER A 460 25.83 25.97 37.30
CA SER A 460 24.73 25.16 36.76
C SER A 460 25.24 23.92 36.02
N ARG A 461 25.04 22.73 36.62
CA ARG A 461 25.45 21.40 36.11
C ARG A 461 24.51 20.79 35.04
N ASN A 462 23.46 21.46 34.58
CA ASN A 462 22.38 20.83 33.81
C ASN A 462 22.56 20.70 32.28
N SER A 463 23.69 21.14 31.68
CA SER A 463 23.89 21.06 30.22
C SER A 463 24.49 19.74 29.72
N LYS A 464 25.36 19.10 30.51
CA LYS A 464 26.05 17.85 30.12
C LYS A 464 25.11 16.64 30.04
N SER A 465 24.06 16.59 30.86
CA SER A 465 23.09 15.49 30.90
C SER A 465 22.22 15.41 29.63
N ARG A 466 21.85 16.56 29.05
CA ARG A 466 21.04 16.62 27.83
C ARG A 466 21.81 16.17 26.59
N GLU A 467 23.10 16.49 26.50
CA GLU A 467 23.96 16.11 25.36
C GLU A 467 24.26 14.61 25.35
N PHE A 468 24.57 14.04 26.51
CA PHE A 468 24.76 12.59 26.66
C PHE A 468 23.48 11.83 26.28
N PHE A 469 22.32 12.31 26.75
CA PHE A 469 21.03 11.75 26.37
C PHE A 469 20.74 11.82 24.86
N LEU A 470 21.07 12.93 24.20
CA LEU A 470 20.91 13.07 22.75
C LEU A 470 21.84 12.14 21.97
N PHE A 471 23.10 12.01 22.40
CA PHE A 471 24.07 11.10 21.79
C PHE A 471 23.61 9.64 21.88
N ASP A 472 23.19 9.19 23.06
CA ASP A 472 22.68 7.84 23.28
C ASP A 472 21.39 7.58 22.50
N SER A 473 20.48 8.56 22.45
CA SER A 473 19.25 8.47 21.67
C SER A 473 19.52 8.34 20.16
N VAL A 474 20.48 9.11 19.63
CA VAL A 474 20.90 9.02 18.23
C VAL A 474 21.53 7.66 17.94
N ASN A 475 22.44 7.18 18.79
CA ASN A 475 23.07 5.87 18.63
C ASN A 475 22.09 4.71 18.74
N SER A 476 21.12 4.79 19.65
CA SER A 476 20.04 3.82 19.78
C SER A 476 19.20 3.77 18.50
N SER A 477 18.79 4.93 17.96
CA SER A 477 18.04 4.99 16.69
C SER A 477 18.84 4.48 15.49
N LEU A 478 20.14 4.79 15.41
CA LEU A 478 21.02 4.26 14.36
C LEU A 478 21.18 2.74 14.48
N SER A 479 21.28 2.22 15.70
CA SER A 479 21.38 0.78 15.98
C SER A 479 20.08 0.05 15.61
N GLU A 480 18.92 0.64 15.92
CA GLU A 480 17.61 0.13 15.54
C GLU A 480 17.45 0.08 14.00
N GLN A 481 17.82 1.15 13.29
CA GLN A 481 17.79 1.17 11.82
C GLN A 481 18.71 0.10 11.21
N SER A 482 19.93 -0.03 11.75
CA SER A 482 20.89 -1.07 11.33
C SER A 482 20.33 -2.48 11.57
N LEU A 483 19.67 -2.72 12.72
CA LEU A 483 19.03 -3.98 13.04
C LEU A 483 17.87 -4.30 12.09
N GLN A 484 17.04 -3.31 11.76
CA GLN A 484 15.95 -3.46 10.79
C GLN A 484 16.49 -3.85 9.41
N MET A 485 17.55 -3.19 8.94
CA MET A 485 18.19 -3.53 7.65
C MET A 485 18.78 -4.95 7.65
N ARG A 486 19.41 -5.39 8.75
CA ARG A 486 19.89 -6.77 8.89
C ARG A 486 18.74 -7.78 8.89
N LYS A 487 17.59 -7.43 9.49
CA LYS A 487 16.39 -8.27 9.49
C LYS A 487 15.87 -8.48 8.07
N SER A 488 15.75 -7.42 7.27
CA SER A 488 15.34 -7.49 5.86
C SER A 488 16.31 -8.33 5.01
N MET A 489 17.63 -8.16 5.21
CA MET A 489 18.63 -8.99 4.52
C MET A 489 18.49 -10.48 4.87
N ARG A 490 18.35 -10.82 6.16
CA ARG A 490 18.16 -12.21 6.62
C ARG A 490 16.85 -12.81 6.10
N GLN A 491 15.83 -11.99 5.94
CA GLN A 491 14.55 -12.40 5.38
C GLN A 491 14.69 -12.82 3.91
N GLU A 492 15.34 -12.01 3.08
CA GLU A 492 15.63 -12.37 1.68
C GLU A 492 16.56 -13.59 1.59
N GLN A 493 17.58 -13.68 2.45
CA GLN A 493 18.46 -14.85 2.51
C GLN A 493 17.69 -16.15 2.77
N LYS A 494 16.67 -16.12 3.65
CA LYS A 494 15.81 -17.28 3.92
C LYS A 494 14.95 -17.65 2.71
N ILE A 495 14.44 -16.66 1.96
CA ILE A 495 13.70 -16.90 0.71
C ILE A 495 14.61 -17.59 -0.31
N VAL A 496 15.81 -17.05 -0.55
CA VAL A 496 16.79 -17.64 -1.47
C VAL A 496 17.14 -19.07 -1.07
N GLY A 497 17.36 -19.32 0.22
CA GLY A 497 17.65 -20.67 0.73
C GLY A 497 16.53 -21.66 0.42
N VAL A 498 15.28 -21.28 0.69
CA VAL A 498 14.12 -22.15 0.43
C VAL A 498 13.87 -22.37 -1.05
N LEU A 499 14.00 -21.34 -1.89
CA LEU A 499 13.87 -21.52 -3.33
C LEU A 499 14.98 -22.39 -3.90
N SER A 500 16.19 -22.30 -3.37
CA SER A 500 17.30 -23.19 -3.76
C SER A 500 17.00 -24.64 -3.36
N GLU A 501 16.53 -24.89 -2.13
CA GLU A 501 16.12 -26.22 -1.68
C GLU A 501 15.06 -26.85 -2.62
N VAL A 502 14.11 -26.05 -3.11
CA VAL A 502 13.07 -26.51 -4.05
C VAL A 502 13.63 -26.82 -5.44
N LEU A 503 14.49 -25.94 -5.97
CA LEU A 503 15.11 -26.10 -7.28
C LEU A 503 16.07 -27.30 -7.31
N ASP A 504 16.86 -27.49 -6.25
CA ASP A 504 17.85 -28.58 -6.14
C ASP A 504 17.17 -29.96 -6.02
N ARG A 505 16.01 -30.04 -5.37
CA ARG A 505 15.18 -31.27 -5.33
C ARG A 505 14.60 -31.65 -6.69
N SER A 506 14.45 -30.67 -7.58
CA SER A 506 13.88 -30.83 -8.92
C SER A 506 14.96 -31.09 -9.98
N SER A 507 16.12 -31.60 -9.55
CA SER A 507 17.39 -31.79 -10.29
C SER A 507 17.34 -32.73 -11.50
N THR A 508 16.17 -33.22 -11.89
CA THR A 508 15.97 -33.94 -13.16
C THR A 508 16.06 -33.03 -14.38
N PHE A 509 16.08 -31.71 -14.20
CA PHE A 509 16.21 -30.74 -15.28
C PHE A 509 17.58 -30.07 -15.20
N ASP A 510 18.37 -30.15 -16.28
CA ASP A 510 19.56 -29.31 -16.48
C ASP A 510 19.24 -27.84 -16.16
N THR A 511 20.22 -27.09 -15.65
CA THR A 511 20.10 -25.70 -15.13
C THR A 511 18.87 -24.94 -15.65
N VAL A 512 17.82 -24.87 -14.82
CA VAL A 512 16.56 -24.24 -15.17
C VAL A 512 16.78 -22.74 -15.42
N LYS A 513 16.44 -22.27 -16.62
CA LYS A 513 16.54 -20.85 -16.97
C LYS A 513 15.44 -20.05 -16.26
N PRO A 514 15.77 -18.88 -15.66
CA PRO A 514 14.80 -18.07 -14.96
C PRO A 514 13.79 -17.44 -15.94
N VAL A 515 12.51 -17.48 -15.55
CA VAL A 515 11.39 -16.83 -16.23
C VAL A 515 10.84 -15.75 -15.29
N PHE A 516 10.59 -14.56 -15.82
CA PHE A 516 10.21 -13.40 -15.02
C PHE A 516 8.79 -12.91 -15.33
N SER A 517 8.04 -12.59 -14.30
CA SER A 517 6.76 -11.89 -14.41
C SER A 517 6.95 -10.42 -14.78
N ALA A 518 5.88 -9.73 -15.23
CA ALA A 518 5.93 -8.30 -15.56
C ALA A 518 6.45 -7.44 -14.40
N ASP A 519 6.00 -7.72 -13.18
CA ASP A 519 6.43 -7.00 -11.98
C ASP A 519 7.91 -7.28 -11.66
N GLN A 520 8.37 -8.52 -11.84
CA GLN A 520 9.77 -8.89 -11.66
C GLN A 520 10.68 -8.23 -12.71
N ILE A 521 10.26 -8.11 -13.97
CA ILE A 521 11.01 -7.42 -15.04
C ILE A 521 11.23 -5.95 -14.68
N ILE A 522 10.20 -5.26 -14.16
CA ILE A 522 10.30 -3.87 -13.71
C ILE A 522 11.25 -3.76 -12.51
N GLU A 523 11.13 -4.69 -11.58
CA GLU A 523 11.95 -4.71 -10.38
C GLU A 523 13.42 -4.98 -10.69
N LEU A 524 13.73 -5.96 -11.54
CA LEU A 524 15.08 -6.24 -12.04
C LEU A 524 15.74 -4.99 -12.60
N ASP A 525 14.98 -4.16 -13.31
CA ASP A 525 15.48 -2.92 -13.87
C ASP A 525 15.94 -1.94 -12.79
N THR A 526 15.09 -1.80 -11.78
CA THR A 526 15.35 -0.94 -10.63
C THR A 526 16.51 -1.46 -9.79
N LEU A 527 16.57 -2.76 -9.54
CA LEU A 527 17.63 -3.41 -8.76
C LEU A 527 18.97 -3.31 -9.49
N SER A 528 19.03 -3.63 -10.78
CA SER A 528 20.26 -3.58 -11.58
C SER A 528 20.85 -2.17 -11.59
N ARG A 529 20.00 -1.14 -11.73
CA ARG A 529 20.43 0.27 -11.72
C ARG A 529 20.89 0.76 -10.34
N LYS A 530 20.25 0.29 -9.26
CA LYS A 530 20.66 0.60 -7.87
C LYS A 530 21.96 -0.11 -7.48
N LEU A 531 22.14 -1.35 -7.92
CA LEU A 531 23.32 -2.17 -7.66
C LEU A 531 24.51 -1.85 -8.58
N LYS A 532 24.25 -1.16 -9.70
CA LYS A 532 25.24 -0.83 -10.73
C LYS A 532 25.73 -2.07 -11.48
N PHE A 533 24.78 -2.85 -12.00
CA PHE A 533 24.99 -4.11 -12.71
C PHE A 533 24.67 -3.95 -14.20
N PRO A 534 25.66 -3.65 -15.06
CA PRO A 534 25.41 -3.27 -16.45
C PRO A 534 24.92 -4.43 -17.31
N LYS A 535 25.41 -5.66 -17.05
CA LYS A 535 25.06 -6.87 -17.82
C LYS A 535 23.60 -7.27 -17.59
N GLU A 536 23.19 -7.29 -16.33
CA GLU A 536 21.83 -7.60 -15.90
C GLU A 536 20.86 -6.54 -16.40
N TYR A 537 21.24 -5.26 -16.34
CA TYR A 537 20.45 -4.15 -16.87
C TYR A 537 20.23 -4.23 -18.39
N ALA A 538 21.28 -4.56 -19.15
CA ALA A 538 21.20 -4.75 -20.60
C ALA A 538 20.39 -6.02 -20.96
N SER A 539 20.56 -7.10 -20.21
CA SER A 539 19.79 -8.34 -20.41
C SER A 539 18.30 -8.10 -20.16
N ASN A 540 17.95 -7.30 -19.16
CA ASN A 540 16.57 -6.96 -18.84
C ASN A 540 15.90 -6.10 -19.93
N TRP A 541 16.66 -5.31 -20.69
CA TRP A 541 16.11 -4.60 -21.86
C TRP A 541 15.53 -5.57 -22.89
N ASN A 542 16.26 -6.65 -23.18
CA ASN A 542 15.80 -7.66 -24.13
C ASN A 542 14.51 -8.34 -23.63
N LEU A 543 14.39 -8.57 -22.31
CA LEU A 543 13.15 -9.11 -21.71
C LEU A 543 11.97 -8.14 -21.86
N GLN A 544 12.17 -6.84 -21.60
CA GLN A 544 11.14 -5.81 -21.78
C GLN A 544 10.73 -5.71 -23.26
N ARG A 545 11.70 -5.61 -24.17
CA ARG A 545 11.48 -5.52 -25.61
C ARG A 545 10.72 -6.74 -26.15
N THR A 546 11.16 -7.96 -25.81
CA THR A 546 10.50 -9.21 -26.25
C THR A 546 9.10 -9.34 -25.65
N SER A 547 8.90 -8.86 -24.42
CA SER A 547 7.57 -8.86 -23.79
C SER A 547 6.58 -7.98 -24.56
N ILE A 548 7.00 -6.77 -24.94
CA ILE A 548 6.20 -5.81 -25.72
C ILE A 548 6.01 -6.29 -27.16
N GLN A 549 7.08 -6.71 -27.83
CA GLN A 549 7.05 -7.16 -29.23
C GLN A 549 6.27 -8.45 -29.43
N GLY A 550 6.39 -9.41 -28.51
CA GLY A 550 5.67 -10.69 -28.62
C GLY A 550 4.15 -10.59 -28.48
N ALA A 551 3.59 -9.41 -28.16
CA ALA A 551 2.15 -9.16 -28.22
C ALA A 551 1.67 -8.75 -29.62
N VAL A 552 2.58 -8.53 -30.57
CA VAL A 552 2.27 -8.43 -32.00
C VAL A 552 2.13 -9.88 -32.52
N PRO A 553 0.95 -10.30 -33.05
CA PRO A 553 0.85 -11.61 -33.66
C PRO A 553 1.86 -11.71 -34.79
N SER A 554 2.58 -12.82 -34.84
CA SER A 554 3.44 -13.13 -35.98
C SER A 554 2.59 -12.98 -37.25
N GLN A 555 3.12 -12.26 -38.25
CA GLN A 555 2.46 -12.10 -39.55
C GLN A 555 2.18 -13.45 -40.25
N HIS A 556 2.64 -14.56 -39.68
CA HIS A 556 2.46 -15.92 -40.16
C HIS A 556 1.90 -16.77 -39.00
N GLY A 557 0.57 -16.79 -38.80
CA GLY A 557 -0.05 -17.94 -38.13
C GLY A 557 -1.41 -17.77 -37.46
N ALA A 558 -1.77 -16.60 -36.92
CA ALA A 558 -3.04 -16.47 -36.18
C ALA A 558 -3.87 -15.29 -36.70
N LYS A 559 -5.09 -15.60 -37.17
CA LYS A 559 -6.11 -14.63 -37.63
C LYS A 559 -6.66 -13.82 -36.44
N GLY A 560 -5.86 -12.89 -35.93
CA GLY A 560 -6.30 -11.75 -35.13
C GLY A 560 -5.60 -10.53 -35.69
N LYS A 561 -6.29 -9.75 -36.53
CA LYS A 561 -5.73 -8.51 -37.09
C LYS A 561 -5.65 -7.48 -35.97
N ILE A 562 -4.45 -7.27 -35.41
CA ILE A 562 -4.11 -6.05 -34.68
C ILE A 562 -4.18 -4.90 -35.70
N GLY A 563 -4.93 -3.84 -35.38
CA GLY A 563 -5.05 -2.67 -36.25
C GLY A 563 -3.71 -1.94 -36.41
N PRO A 564 -3.49 -1.20 -37.51
CA PRO A 564 -2.26 -0.43 -37.73
C PRO A 564 -1.94 0.53 -36.57
N ASP A 565 -2.97 1.03 -35.88
CA ASP A 565 -2.84 1.96 -34.74
C ASP A 565 -2.24 1.29 -33.49
N GLU A 566 -2.54 0.02 -33.23
CA GLU A 566 -2.05 -0.75 -32.07
C GLU A 566 -0.58 -1.17 -32.25
N ALA A 567 -0.17 -1.51 -33.48
CA ALA A 567 1.23 -1.76 -33.81
C ALA A 567 2.08 -0.48 -33.68
N GLY A 568 1.52 0.67 -34.08
CA GLY A 568 2.08 2.00 -33.79
C GLY A 568 2.27 2.20 -32.29
N ASN A 569 1.23 2.01 -31.48
CA ASN A 569 1.28 2.20 -30.04
C ASN A 569 2.33 1.32 -29.32
N LEU A 570 2.50 0.05 -29.73
CA LEU A 570 3.53 -0.82 -29.15
C LEU A 570 4.96 -0.39 -29.53
N SER A 571 5.17 0.14 -30.74
CA SER A 571 6.45 0.73 -31.13
C SER A 571 6.77 2.00 -30.33
N HIS A 572 5.77 2.88 -30.13
CA HIS A 572 5.88 4.05 -29.26
C HIS A 572 6.21 3.66 -27.82
N ALA A 573 5.67 2.54 -27.31
CA ALA A 573 5.97 2.04 -25.98
C ALA A 573 7.44 1.64 -25.79
N ILE A 574 8.03 0.97 -26.79
CA ILE A 574 9.45 0.60 -26.79
C ILE A 574 10.33 1.85 -26.80
N VAL A 575 10.03 2.81 -27.70
CA VAL A 575 10.78 4.06 -27.81
C VAL A 575 10.70 4.85 -26.51
N GLY A 576 9.49 5.05 -25.98
CA GLY A 576 9.25 5.76 -24.74
C GLY A 576 9.96 5.11 -23.54
N ARG A 577 10.02 3.77 -23.49
CA ARG A 577 10.77 3.07 -22.44
C ARG A 577 12.28 3.24 -22.59
N ALA A 578 12.83 3.15 -23.80
CA ALA A 578 14.27 3.35 -24.03
C ALA A 578 14.71 4.75 -23.61
N LEU A 579 13.91 5.78 -23.93
CA LEU A 579 14.15 7.16 -23.50
C LEU A 579 14.10 7.32 -21.97
N ALA A 580 13.12 6.68 -21.31
CA ALA A 580 13.01 6.70 -19.86
C ALA A 580 14.24 6.07 -19.17
N ARG A 581 14.71 4.92 -19.69
CA ARG A 581 15.92 4.23 -19.23
C ARG A 581 17.17 5.10 -19.32
N GLU A 582 17.36 5.80 -20.44
CA GLU A 582 18.46 6.73 -20.63
C GLU A 582 18.44 7.88 -19.61
N ILE A 583 17.27 8.50 -19.40
CA ILE A 583 17.10 9.59 -18.44
C ILE A 583 17.46 9.12 -17.02
N LEU A 584 16.97 7.95 -16.59
CA LEU A 584 17.23 7.39 -15.27
C LEU A 584 18.71 7.01 -15.06
N CYS A 585 19.37 6.47 -16.09
CA CYS A 585 20.79 6.16 -16.02
C CYS A 585 21.65 7.44 -15.94
N ASN A 586 21.27 8.49 -16.67
CA ASN A 586 21.94 9.79 -16.60
C ASN A 586 21.79 10.46 -15.23
N ILE A 587 20.60 10.39 -14.62
CA ILE A 587 20.39 10.82 -13.23
C ILE A 587 21.32 10.06 -12.29
N GLY A 588 21.39 8.73 -12.45
CA GLY A 588 22.27 7.88 -11.66
C GLY A 588 23.75 8.24 -11.80
N LEU A 589 24.21 8.50 -13.03
CA LEU A 589 25.58 8.90 -13.33
C LEU A 589 25.92 10.26 -12.71
N ASN A 590 25.08 11.27 -12.90
CA ASN A 590 25.27 12.60 -12.33
C ASN A 590 25.38 12.54 -10.81
N LYS A 591 24.48 11.79 -10.17
CA LYS A 591 24.52 11.57 -8.72
C LYS A 591 25.83 10.91 -8.27
N THR A 592 26.27 9.83 -8.93
CA THR A 592 27.55 9.18 -8.55
C THR A 592 28.76 10.09 -8.74
N LYS A 593 28.76 10.98 -9.75
CA LYS A 593 29.80 11.98 -9.95
C LYS A 593 29.81 13.03 -8.84
N GLU A 594 28.64 13.50 -8.44
CA GLU A 594 28.48 14.42 -7.30
C GLU A 594 28.94 13.78 -6.00
N ASP A 595 28.55 12.54 -5.73
CA ASP A 595 28.96 11.79 -4.54
C ASP A 595 30.49 11.63 -4.48
N LEU A 596 31.14 11.29 -5.61
CA LEU A 596 32.60 11.21 -5.71
C LEU A 596 33.27 12.58 -5.54
N ALA A 597 32.73 13.64 -6.15
CA ALA A 597 33.27 14.99 -6.04
C ALA A 597 33.18 15.51 -4.60
N PHE A 598 32.02 15.34 -3.97
CA PHE A 598 31.77 15.69 -2.57
C PHE A 598 32.69 14.91 -1.64
N TYR A 599 32.86 13.60 -1.87
CA TYR A 599 33.78 12.80 -1.08
C TYR A 599 35.22 13.28 -1.26
N ARG A 600 35.68 13.58 -2.49
CA ARG A 600 37.05 14.10 -2.71
C ARG A 600 37.30 15.42 -1.98
N SER A 601 36.34 16.34 -1.97
CA SER A 601 36.47 17.62 -1.26
C SER A 601 36.44 17.47 0.25
N SER A 602 35.77 16.44 0.77
CA SER A 602 35.57 16.22 2.22
C SER A 602 36.39 15.05 2.80
N LYS A 603 37.14 14.32 1.97
CA LYS A 603 37.80 13.04 2.29
C LYS A 603 38.59 13.09 3.59
N ARG A 604 39.34 14.17 3.80
CA ARG A 604 40.21 14.34 4.96
C ARG A 604 39.44 14.46 6.28
N PHE A 605 38.23 15.01 6.23
CA PHE A 605 37.36 15.25 7.39
C PHE A 605 36.23 14.22 7.50
N HIS A 606 36.17 13.26 6.57
CA HIS A 606 35.18 12.20 6.60
C HIS A 606 35.48 11.24 7.75
N ARG A 607 34.53 11.10 8.68
CA ARG A 607 34.66 10.25 9.87
C ARG A 607 34.13 8.85 9.61
N PHE A 608 35.00 7.86 9.79
CA PHE A 608 34.69 6.44 9.67
C PHE A 608 34.45 5.82 11.04
N ALA A 609 33.51 4.87 11.08
CA ALA A 609 33.21 4.13 12.30
C ALA A 609 34.27 3.04 12.55
N ILE A 610 34.89 3.07 13.73
CA ILE A 610 35.90 2.13 14.21
C ILE A 610 35.36 1.47 15.48
N GLU A 611 35.16 0.16 15.39
CA GLU A 611 34.70 -0.67 16.50
C GLU A 611 35.90 -1.06 17.37
N ASP A 612 35.84 -0.73 18.65
CA ASP A 612 36.78 -1.22 19.64
C ASP A 612 36.43 -2.69 19.97
N LYS A 613 37.34 -3.59 19.61
CA LYS A 613 37.15 -5.05 19.77
C LYS A 613 37.02 -5.49 21.22
N SER A 614 37.46 -4.66 22.19
CA SER A 614 37.47 -5.02 23.60
C SER A 614 36.13 -4.78 24.31
N ASN A 615 35.41 -3.74 23.91
CA ASN A 615 34.16 -3.31 24.55
C ASN A 615 32.99 -3.12 23.57
N GLY A 616 33.20 -3.32 22.26
CA GLY A 616 32.19 -3.14 21.22
C GLY A 616 31.77 -1.69 20.98
N SER A 617 32.47 -0.71 21.57
CA SER A 617 32.15 0.70 21.42
C SER A 617 32.57 1.22 20.05
N MET A 618 31.76 2.10 19.47
CA MET A 618 32.00 2.69 18.15
C MET A 618 32.58 4.08 18.31
N SER A 619 33.84 4.24 17.89
CA SER A 619 34.49 5.55 17.75
C SER A 619 34.39 6.03 16.30
N TYR A 620 34.37 7.34 16.07
CA TYR A 620 34.27 7.92 14.74
C TYR A 620 35.47 8.84 14.49
N LEU A 621 36.36 8.42 13.60
CA LEU A 621 37.64 9.08 13.35
C LEU A 621 37.82 9.40 11.87
N SER A 622 38.41 10.55 11.58
CA SER A 622 38.76 10.98 10.22
C SER A 622 40.27 10.92 9.98
N LEU A 623 40.69 11.05 8.72
CA LEU A 623 42.11 11.18 8.39
C LEU A 623 42.75 12.38 9.10
N ASN A 624 42.02 13.47 9.27
CA ASN A 624 42.51 14.63 10.00
C ASN A 624 42.77 14.34 11.48
N ASP A 625 42.03 13.41 12.09
CA ASP A 625 42.15 13.08 13.51
C ASP A 625 43.37 12.16 13.79
N VAL A 626 43.87 11.46 12.78
CA VAL A 626 45.03 10.54 12.88
C VAL A 626 46.26 10.97 12.07
N ASP A 627 46.14 12.05 11.29
CA ASP A 627 47.27 12.66 10.59
C ASP A 627 48.26 13.23 11.62
N LEU A 628 49.54 12.95 11.43
CA LEU A 628 50.60 13.61 12.22
C LEU A 628 50.59 15.13 11.92
N PRO A 629 51.01 15.98 12.89
CA PRO A 629 51.04 17.43 12.71
C PRO A 629 51.85 17.82 11.46
N ARG A 630 51.20 18.45 10.47
CA ARG A 630 51.86 18.88 9.22
C ARG A 630 52.55 20.24 9.30
N LYS A 631 52.48 20.92 10.45
CA LYS A 631 52.96 22.31 10.62
C LYS A 631 54.46 22.42 10.95
N SER A 632 55.18 21.31 10.96
CA SER A 632 56.58 21.25 11.38
C SER A 632 57.49 20.83 10.23
N SER A 633 58.80 21.11 10.37
CA SER A 633 59.81 20.89 9.33
C SER A 633 59.87 19.42 8.87
N ILE A 634 60.54 19.14 7.75
CA ILE A 634 60.73 17.75 7.26
C ILE A 634 61.37 16.85 8.34
N LEU A 635 62.25 17.43 9.17
CA LEU A 635 62.90 16.76 10.30
C LEU A 635 61.91 16.40 11.42
N ASP A 636 61.00 17.32 11.75
CA ASP A 636 59.95 17.08 12.74
C ASP A 636 58.93 16.06 12.26
N GLN A 637 58.65 16.01 10.95
CA GLN A 637 57.79 14.99 10.36
C GLN A 637 58.44 13.60 10.45
N ALA A 638 59.75 13.50 10.22
CA ALA A 638 60.51 12.27 10.38
C ALA A 638 60.57 11.82 11.84
N LEU A 639 60.78 12.75 12.78
CA LEU A 639 60.76 12.46 14.22
C LEU A 639 59.38 11.98 14.70
N ASN A 640 58.31 12.64 14.25
CA ASN A 640 56.94 12.23 14.59
C ASN A 640 56.60 10.84 14.05
N LEU A 641 57.14 10.45 12.89
CA LEU A 641 56.98 9.09 12.34
C LEU A 641 57.78 8.04 13.11
N LEU A 642 58.97 8.40 13.61
CA LEU A 642 59.82 7.53 14.44
C LEU A 642 59.25 7.31 15.84
N LEU A 643 58.68 8.37 16.43
CA LEU A 643 58.08 8.36 17.76
C LEU A 643 56.59 7.93 17.76
N GLU A 644 56.01 7.65 16.59
CA GLU A 644 54.64 7.15 16.46
C GLU A 644 54.48 5.80 17.17
N THR A 645 53.53 5.71 18.10
CA THR A 645 53.22 4.45 18.78
C THR A 645 52.67 3.41 17.79
N LYS A 646 52.91 2.13 18.06
CA LYS A 646 52.41 1.03 17.21
C LYS A 646 50.89 1.08 17.04
N ASP A 647 50.16 1.46 18.08
CA ASP A 647 48.71 1.53 18.08
C ASP A 647 48.20 2.69 17.22
N HIS A 648 48.81 3.88 17.35
CA HIS A 648 48.49 5.03 16.50
C HIS A 648 48.77 4.72 15.02
N ARG A 649 49.92 4.11 14.73
CA ARG A 649 50.28 3.68 13.36
C ARG A 649 49.26 2.70 12.79
N THR A 650 48.79 1.75 13.60
CA THR A 650 47.79 0.76 13.20
C THR A 650 46.45 1.41 12.90
N LEU A 651 45.99 2.30 13.79
CA LEU A 651 44.76 3.05 13.64
C LEU A 651 44.78 3.95 12.41
N ARG A 652 45.89 4.68 12.18
CA ARG A 652 46.08 5.52 11.00
C ARG A 652 46.01 4.72 9.71
N ARG A 653 46.72 3.57 9.63
CA ARG A 653 46.63 2.66 8.47
C ARG A 653 45.21 2.19 8.22
N GLN A 654 44.49 1.78 9.27
CA GLN A 654 43.11 1.33 9.15
C GLN A 654 42.19 2.41 8.57
N ILE A 655 42.32 3.67 8.99
CA ILE A 655 41.51 4.78 8.47
C ILE A 655 41.95 5.18 7.05
N GLU A 656 43.25 5.18 6.76
CA GLU A 656 43.78 5.39 5.40
C GLU A 656 43.24 4.34 4.42
N ASP A 657 43.23 3.07 4.82
CA ASP A 657 42.71 1.97 4.00
C ASP A 657 41.21 2.13 3.78
N ARG A 658 40.42 2.41 4.83
CA ARG A 658 38.98 2.70 4.71
C ARG A 658 38.69 3.88 3.77
N ALA A 659 39.49 4.96 3.85
CA ALA A 659 39.33 6.12 3.00
C ALA A 659 39.69 5.83 1.53
N LYS A 660 40.75 5.04 1.30
CA LYS A 660 41.13 4.58 -0.05
C LYS A 660 40.08 3.64 -0.63
N ASP A 661 39.58 2.70 0.16
CA ASP A 661 38.53 1.76 -0.23
C ASP A 661 37.24 2.49 -0.58
N ARG A 662 36.81 3.47 0.24
CA ARG A 662 35.62 4.29 -0.08
C ARG A 662 35.79 5.06 -1.39
N GLU A 663 36.95 5.67 -1.62
CA GLU A 663 37.23 6.36 -2.89
C GLU A 663 37.22 5.38 -4.08
N ARG A 664 37.81 4.18 -3.90
CA ARG A 664 37.82 3.12 -4.92
C ARG A 664 36.40 2.67 -5.26
N CYS A 665 35.55 2.44 -4.27
CA CYS A 665 34.14 2.10 -4.46
C CYS A 665 33.38 3.19 -5.22
N LEU A 666 33.54 4.46 -4.84
CA LEU A 666 32.89 5.57 -5.54
C LEU A 666 33.38 5.73 -6.99
N LYS A 667 34.68 5.48 -7.27
CA LYS A 667 35.20 5.44 -8.65
C LYS A 667 34.60 4.29 -9.45
N ALA A 668 34.50 3.09 -8.85
CA ALA A 668 33.87 1.94 -9.47
C ALA A 668 32.38 2.21 -9.77
N ASP A 669 31.67 2.85 -8.84
CA ASP A 669 30.27 3.26 -9.03
C ASP A 669 30.09 4.23 -10.20
N VAL A 670 30.99 5.21 -10.35
CA VAL A 670 30.98 6.12 -11.51
C VAL A 670 31.25 5.36 -12.80
N ALA A 671 32.20 4.42 -12.81
CA ALA A 671 32.51 3.61 -13.98
C ALA A 671 31.31 2.75 -14.40
N ALA A 672 30.70 2.02 -13.46
CA ALA A 672 29.53 1.19 -13.72
C ALA A 672 28.29 2.02 -14.09
N ALA A 673 28.08 3.18 -13.46
CA ALA A 673 27.00 4.10 -13.85
C ALA A 673 27.22 4.70 -15.25
N LYS A 674 28.48 4.92 -15.66
CA LYS A 674 28.83 5.35 -17.01
C LYS A 674 28.51 4.25 -18.01
N GLU A 675 28.85 3.00 -17.72
CA GLU A 675 28.52 1.85 -18.56
C GLU A 675 27.00 1.69 -18.72
N LEU A 676 26.24 1.78 -17.62
CA LEU A 676 24.77 1.79 -17.67
C LEU A 676 24.21 2.91 -18.56
N SER A 677 24.74 4.13 -18.39
CA SER A 677 24.35 5.30 -19.21
C SER A 677 24.69 5.10 -20.69
N LEU A 678 25.84 4.50 -21.02
CA LEU A 678 26.22 4.18 -22.39
C LEU A 678 25.31 3.11 -23.00
N ASN A 679 24.99 2.04 -22.25
CA ASN A 679 24.07 1.00 -22.70
C ASN A 679 22.68 1.59 -22.98
N ALA A 680 22.14 2.38 -22.04
CA ALA A 680 20.84 3.03 -22.21
C ALA A 680 20.83 4.07 -23.34
N ALA A 681 21.93 4.80 -23.55
CA ALA A 681 22.06 5.74 -24.66
C ALA A 681 22.12 5.00 -26.00
N LYS A 682 22.79 3.85 -26.08
CA LYS A 682 22.78 2.99 -27.27
C LYS A 682 21.37 2.50 -27.58
N GLU A 683 20.66 1.99 -26.58
CA GLU A 683 19.25 1.56 -26.70
C GLU A 683 18.34 2.70 -27.19
N ALA A 684 18.51 3.91 -26.68
CA ALA A 684 17.73 5.08 -27.08
C ALA A 684 18.15 5.64 -28.45
N SER A 685 19.42 5.49 -28.85
CA SER A 685 19.94 6.00 -30.12
C SER A 685 19.33 5.33 -31.34
N GLU A 686 18.83 4.09 -31.20
CA GLU A 686 18.06 3.39 -32.24
C GLU A 686 16.80 4.17 -32.65
N PHE A 687 16.32 5.08 -31.79
CA PHE A 687 15.05 5.80 -31.95
C PHE A 687 15.20 7.32 -31.98
N LYS A 688 16.41 7.84 -31.79
CA LYS A 688 16.68 9.27 -31.95
C LYS A 688 17.04 9.53 -33.41
N GLN A 689 16.17 10.22 -34.14
CA GLN A 689 16.59 10.79 -35.42
C GLN A 689 17.68 11.85 -35.16
N LEU A 690 18.84 11.67 -35.79
CA LEU A 690 19.89 12.69 -35.82
C LEU A 690 19.35 13.89 -36.59
N SER A 691 18.95 14.94 -35.87
CA SER A 691 18.64 16.22 -36.50
C SER A 691 19.93 16.78 -37.10
N LEU A 692 19.95 16.91 -38.43
CA LEU A 692 21.15 17.27 -39.23
C LEU A 692 21.69 18.68 -38.93
N LEU A 693 20.97 19.47 -38.13
CA LEU A 693 21.32 20.84 -37.73
C LEU A 693 21.10 21.03 -36.22
N GLY A 694 22.01 20.50 -35.40
CA GLY A 694 22.52 21.07 -34.13
C GLY A 694 21.59 21.68 -33.06
N SER A 695 20.26 21.67 -33.21
CA SER A 695 19.30 22.18 -32.23
C SER A 695 18.78 21.01 -31.38
N ALA A 696 18.56 21.30 -30.10
CA ALA A 696 18.14 20.33 -29.10
C ALA A 696 17.02 19.44 -29.64
N ALA A 697 17.28 18.13 -29.72
CA ALA A 697 16.31 17.17 -30.21
C ALA A 697 14.98 17.33 -29.45
N ASP A 698 13.98 17.89 -30.12
CA ASP A 698 12.60 17.73 -29.69
C ASP A 698 12.33 16.23 -29.67
N LEU A 699 12.00 15.72 -28.49
CA LEU A 699 11.67 14.31 -28.32
C LEU A 699 10.39 14.05 -29.10
N THR A 700 10.51 13.50 -30.31
CA THR A 700 9.37 13.07 -31.15
C THR A 700 8.47 12.06 -30.40
N TYR A 701 9.01 11.40 -29.38
CA TYR A 701 8.34 10.41 -28.55
C TYR A 701 8.48 10.73 -27.06
N GLN A 702 7.39 10.59 -26.29
CA GLN A 702 7.39 10.85 -24.84
C GLN A 702 7.98 9.66 -24.05
N PRO A 703 8.84 9.90 -23.04
CA PRO A 703 9.37 8.85 -22.19
C PRO A 703 8.30 8.24 -21.28
N ILE A 704 8.31 6.91 -21.11
CA ILE A 704 7.33 6.17 -20.31
C ILE A 704 7.99 5.63 -19.04
N PHE A 705 7.56 6.18 -17.90
CA PHE A 705 8.07 5.82 -16.57
C PHE A 705 7.09 4.94 -15.79
N THR A 706 7.62 4.23 -14.81
CA THR A 706 6.84 3.69 -13.69
C THR A 706 6.60 4.77 -12.64
N THR A 707 5.62 4.55 -11.76
CA THR A 707 5.33 5.47 -10.65
C THR A 707 6.51 5.65 -9.68
N SER A 708 7.28 4.59 -9.44
CA SER A 708 8.48 4.64 -8.59
C SER A 708 9.62 5.43 -9.24
N GLU A 709 9.77 5.36 -10.57
CA GLU A 709 10.75 6.13 -11.32
C GLU A 709 10.40 7.61 -11.37
N ILE A 710 9.11 7.96 -11.50
CA ILE A 710 8.65 9.36 -11.39
C ILE A 710 9.03 9.92 -10.02
N ALA A 711 8.76 9.20 -8.94
CA ALA A 711 9.13 9.60 -7.58
C ALA A 711 10.66 9.77 -7.41
N GLU A 712 11.46 8.95 -8.10
CA GLU A 712 12.91 9.10 -8.12
C GLU A 712 13.35 10.39 -8.82
N ILE A 713 12.72 10.75 -9.94
CA ILE A 713 13.00 11.99 -10.67
C ILE A 713 12.58 13.20 -9.83
N GLU A 714 11.40 13.19 -9.21
CA GLU A 714 10.93 14.22 -8.27
C GLU A 714 11.94 14.44 -7.13
N LYS A 715 12.44 13.35 -6.55
CA LYS A 715 13.48 13.41 -5.53
C LYS A 715 14.79 13.99 -6.05
N ARG A 716 15.18 13.70 -7.29
CA ARG A 716 16.38 14.27 -7.90
C ARG A 716 16.24 15.78 -8.15
N ILE A 717 15.07 16.23 -8.60
CA ILE A 717 14.78 17.65 -8.84
C ILE A 717 15.01 18.48 -7.58
N THR A 718 14.60 17.97 -6.43
CA THR A 718 14.76 18.67 -5.13
C THR A 718 16.17 18.55 -4.54
N ALA A 719 16.93 17.53 -4.92
CA ALA A 719 18.23 17.22 -4.32
C ALA A 719 19.44 17.70 -5.15
N THR A 720 19.30 17.93 -6.46
CA THR A 720 20.43 18.34 -7.31
C THR A 720 20.89 19.76 -7.00
N SER A 721 22.20 19.99 -7.01
CA SER A 721 22.79 21.33 -6.93
C SER A 721 22.70 22.09 -8.26
N SER A 722 22.38 21.41 -9.37
CA SER A 722 22.30 22.00 -10.70
C SER A 722 20.90 22.50 -11.03
N SER A 723 20.70 23.82 -11.02
CA SER A 723 19.43 24.46 -11.42
C SER A 723 19.04 24.09 -12.86
N ARG A 724 20.01 23.94 -13.77
CA ARG A 724 19.78 23.55 -15.16
C ARG A 724 19.25 22.11 -15.26
N GLU A 725 19.81 21.18 -14.48
CA GLU A 725 19.33 19.79 -14.42
C GLU A 725 17.91 19.74 -13.85
N ALA A 726 17.65 20.43 -12.74
CA ALA A 726 16.32 20.48 -12.13
C ALA A 726 15.26 21.02 -13.10
N LYS A 727 15.56 22.10 -13.85
CA LYS A 727 14.66 22.65 -14.88
C LYS A 727 14.40 21.64 -16.01
N ARG A 728 15.44 20.95 -16.48
CA ARG A 728 15.32 19.92 -17.54
C ARG A 728 14.44 18.75 -17.08
N LEU A 729 14.67 18.21 -15.88
CA LEU A 729 13.90 17.10 -15.34
C LEU A 729 12.43 17.46 -15.09
N ASN A 730 12.18 18.68 -14.60
CA ASN A 730 10.81 19.22 -14.49
C ASN A 730 10.11 19.30 -15.85
N SER A 731 10.83 19.74 -16.89
CA SER A 731 10.29 19.77 -18.26
C SER A 731 9.93 18.35 -18.72
N ILE A 732 10.83 17.38 -18.55
CA ILE A 732 10.58 15.98 -18.92
C ILE A 732 9.31 15.44 -18.25
N LEU A 733 9.14 15.64 -16.94
CA LEU A 733 7.95 15.17 -16.22
C LEU A 733 6.66 15.82 -16.72
N LYS A 734 6.69 17.13 -17.04
CA LYS A 734 5.54 17.84 -17.60
C LYS A 734 5.11 17.27 -18.96
N HIS A 735 6.08 16.93 -19.81
CA HIS A 735 5.80 16.38 -21.14
C HIS A 735 5.42 14.89 -21.09
N SER A 736 5.86 14.12 -20.08
CA SER A 736 5.47 12.71 -19.93
C SER A 736 4.04 12.47 -19.39
N ALA A 737 3.34 13.52 -18.95
CA ALA A 737 1.98 13.42 -18.45
C ALA A 737 0.91 13.46 -19.57
N GLY A 738 1.31 13.50 -20.84
CA GLY A 738 0.48 13.96 -21.97
C GLY A 738 -0.15 12.90 -22.87
N ILE A 739 0.03 11.60 -22.64
CA ILE A 739 -0.63 10.55 -23.45
C ILE A 739 -1.24 9.51 -22.49
N ASP A 740 -2.57 9.54 -22.38
CA ASP A 740 -3.47 8.56 -21.73
C ASP A 740 -3.25 8.16 -20.26
N GLY A 741 -2.26 8.73 -19.56
CA GLY A 741 -2.05 8.51 -18.12
C GLY A 741 -1.64 7.08 -17.73
N THR A 742 -1.38 6.21 -18.70
CA THR A 742 -0.97 4.81 -18.46
C THR A 742 0.52 4.76 -18.10
N ASN A 743 0.83 4.20 -16.93
CA ASN A 743 2.22 4.00 -16.53
C ASN A 743 2.80 2.70 -17.14
N PHE A 744 4.13 2.57 -17.18
CA PHE A 744 4.78 1.41 -17.80
C PHE A 744 4.33 0.05 -17.21
N ARG A 745 3.96 0.01 -15.92
CA ARG A 745 3.49 -1.20 -15.26
C ARG A 745 2.13 -1.64 -15.80
N GLU A 746 1.20 -0.70 -15.92
CA GLU A 746 -0.13 -0.95 -16.50
C GLU A 746 -0.01 -1.44 -17.95
N LEU A 747 0.92 -0.85 -18.73
CA LEU A 747 1.22 -1.27 -20.10
C LEU A 747 1.76 -2.70 -20.16
N LEU A 748 2.75 -3.06 -19.34
CA LEU A 748 3.27 -4.43 -19.35
C LEU A 748 2.21 -5.45 -18.92
N VAL A 749 1.37 -5.12 -17.93
CA VAL A 749 0.29 -6.00 -17.49
C VAL A 749 -0.78 -6.19 -18.58
N SER A 750 -1.14 -5.13 -19.31
CA SER A 750 -2.11 -5.24 -20.41
C SER A 750 -1.57 -6.09 -21.56
N VAL A 751 -0.30 -5.91 -21.91
CA VAL A 751 0.43 -6.71 -22.93
C VAL A 751 0.47 -8.19 -22.55
N VAL A 752 0.75 -8.52 -21.28
CA VAL A 752 0.76 -9.92 -20.80
C VAL A 752 -0.64 -10.54 -20.84
N LYS A 753 -1.70 -9.78 -20.50
CA LYS A 753 -3.10 -10.25 -20.58
C LYS A 753 -3.57 -10.49 -22.02
N LEU A 754 -3.06 -9.73 -22.99
CA LEU A 754 -3.37 -9.95 -24.42
C LEU A 754 -2.77 -11.26 -24.92
N LYS A 755 -1.55 -11.61 -24.48
CA LYS A 755 -0.91 -12.90 -24.81
C LYS A 755 -1.69 -14.11 -24.28
N THR A 756 -2.21 -14.04 -23.06
CA THR A 756 -2.97 -15.16 -22.48
C THR A 756 -4.30 -15.39 -23.19
N LYS A 757 -4.99 -14.33 -23.62
CA LYS A 757 -6.21 -14.43 -24.44
C LYS A 757 -5.98 -15.00 -25.84
N ALA A 758 -4.83 -14.69 -26.46
CA ALA A 758 -4.47 -15.25 -27.76
C ALA A 758 -4.05 -16.73 -27.70
N GLY A 759 -3.61 -17.21 -26.53
CA GLY A 759 -3.20 -18.61 -26.30
C GLY A 759 -4.31 -19.54 -25.82
N SER A 760 -5.39 -19.01 -25.23
CA SER A 760 -6.60 -19.79 -24.92
C SER A 760 -7.49 -19.85 -26.16
N GLY A 761 -7.27 -20.84 -27.03
CA GLY A 761 -8.27 -21.20 -28.03
C GLY A 761 -9.57 -21.57 -27.31
N GLU A 762 -10.57 -20.71 -27.36
CA GLU A 762 -11.93 -21.05 -26.95
C GLU A 762 -12.35 -22.28 -27.76
N GLU A 763 -12.50 -23.42 -27.08
CA GLU A 763 -13.33 -24.53 -27.54
C GLU A 763 -14.70 -23.95 -27.89
N ARG A 764 -14.95 -23.79 -29.18
CA ARG A 764 -16.29 -23.50 -29.67
C ARG A 764 -17.11 -24.74 -29.42
N ASP A 765 -18.07 -24.62 -28.50
CA ASP A 765 -19.22 -25.50 -28.38
C ASP A 765 -19.89 -25.62 -29.76
N SER A 766 -19.64 -26.75 -30.42
CA SER A 766 -20.38 -27.20 -31.58
C SER A 766 -21.70 -27.80 -31.09
N THR A 767 -22.74 -26.97 -30.98
CA THR A 767 -24.12 -27.46 -31.09
C THR A 767 -24.77 -26.81 -32.30
N ALA A 768 -24.78 -27.59 -33.37
CA ALA A 768 -25.58 -27.33 -34.54
C ALA A 768 -27.06 -27.43 -34.18
N HIS A 769 -27.81 -26.36 -34.44
CA HIS A 769 -29.21 -26.49 -34.82
C HIS A 769 -29.42 -25.74 -36.13
N GLU A 770 -29.40 -26.51 -37.22
CA GLU A 770 -30.04 -26.14 -38.47
C GLU A 770 -31.51 -25.87 -38.23
N LYS A 771 -32.00 -24.73 -38.74
CA LYS A 771 -33.32 -24.63 -39.40
C LYS A 771 -33.40 -23.34 -40.22
N GLY A 772 -33.16 -23.50 -41.52
CA GLY A 772 -33.86 -22.96 -42.68
C GLY A 772 -34.40 -21.52 -42.69
N GLY A 773 -34.07 -20.81 -43.78
CA GLY A 773 -34.91 -19.75 -44.32
C GLY A 773 -34.15 -18.66 -45.09
N TRP A 774 -33.90 -18.87 -46.39
CA TRP A 774 -33.82 -17.77 -47.36
C TRP A 774 -35.19 -17.63 -48.02
N PRO A 775 -35.63 -16.40 -48.36
CA PRO A 775 -35.62 -15.95 -49.77
C PRO A 775 -35.02 -14.53 -49.92
N GLU A 776 -34.17 -14.26 -50.92
CA GLU A 776 -34.46 -13.71 -52.27
C GLU A 776 -34.90 -12.23 -52.27
N ARG A 777 -34.06 -11.32 -52.81
CA ARG A 777 -34.14 -10.61 -54.12
C ARG A 777 -35.26 -9.56 -54.16
N GLU A 778 -35.02 -8.27 -54.40
CA GLU A 778 -34.67 -7.51 -55.63
C GLU A 778 -34.69 -6.01 -55.19
N ASP A 779 -33.89 -5.04 -55.65
CA ASP A 779 -33.84 -4.34 -56.96
C ASP A 779 -32.79 -3.17 -56.80
N VAL A 780 -31.87 -2.86 -57.74
CA VAL A 780 -32.04 -1.98 -58.94
C VAL A 780 -32.45 -0.55 -58.50
N THR A 781 -31.76 0.60 -58.69
CA THR A 781 -30.73 1.09 -59.64
C THR A 781 -30.36 2.58 -59.37
N ILE A 782 -29.21 3.01 -59.92
CA ILE A 782 -28.91 4.31 -60.61
C ILE A 782 -28.73 5.64 -59.82
N GLY A 783 -27.61 6.32 -60.16
CA GLY A 783 -27.47 7.80 -60.17
C GLY A 783 -26.08 8.32 -59.78
N ARG A 784 -24.99 8.11 -60.55
CA ARG A 784 -24.40 8.99 -61.61
C ARG A 784 -23.92 10.40 -61.22
N GLY A 785 -22.63 10.66 -61.50
CA GLY A 785 -21.97 11.97 -61.70
C GLY A 785 -20.51 11.95 -61.21
N ILE A 786 -19.47 11.51 -61.96
CA ILE A 786 -18.83 12.08 -63.18
C ILE A 786 -18.41 13.56 -62.92
N ARG A 787 -17.17 14.07 -63.02
CA ARG A 787 -16.01 13.87 -63.93
C ARG A 787 -14.76 14.59 -63.33
N THR A 788 -13.59 13.95 -63.25
CA THR A 788 -12.35 14.15 -64.05
C THR A 788 -11.47 15.38 -63.80
N GLY A 789 -10.14 15.13 -63.77
CA GLY A 789 -9.11 16.14 -64.06
C GLY A 789 -7.70 15.67 -63.70
N ILE A 790 -7.08 14.91 -64.59
CA ILE A 790 -5.63 14.62 -64.62
C ILE A 790 -4.91 15.87 -65.15
N GLU A 791 -3.74 16.22 -64.61
CA GLU A 791 -2.60 16.61 -65.46
C GLU A 791 -1.24 16.52 -64.74
N ARG A 792 -0.24 16.17 -65.55
CA ARG A 792 1.16 15.85 -65.23
C ARG A 792 2.04 17.09 -65.33
N GLY A 793 3.15 17.07 -64.60
CA GLY A 793 4.35 17.88 -64.78
C GLY A 793 5.48 17.29 -63.95
#